data_AF-A0A8C7BKY8-F1
#
_entry.id   AF-A0A8C7BKY8-F1
#
_cell.length_a   1.000
_cell.length_b   1.000
_cell.length_c   1.000
_cell.angle_alpha   90.00
_cell.angle_beta   90.00
_cell.angle_gamma   90.00
#
_symmetry.space_group_name_H-M   'P 1'
#
loop_
_entity.id
_entity.type
_entity.pdbx_description
1 polymer ?
#
loop_
_entity_poly.entity_id
_entity_poly.type
_entity_poly.pdbx_seq_one_letter_code
_entity_poly.pdbx_strand_id
1 'polypeptide(L)'
;FVYVCVSTMSSLFMNQDFLNEDFDVKTYTSQSIHQAVIAEQLAKLAQGISQLDKELHLQVVARHEDLLAQATGIESLEGIIIRILYLTKRLQGQLQGGSREITKAAQSLNELDYLSQGIDLSGIEVIENDLLFIARARLEVENQAKRLLEQGVETQNPTQVGTALQVFHNLGILKDTITSVVDGYCTTLEEHINSALDIKVLTQPSQSAVRGGPGRSTMPTPGNTAAFRASLWTNMEKLVDHICTVCGQVQHLQKILAKKRDPVSHICFIEEIVKDGQAEILYTFWNSVTQALSSQFRIATDSSMFLKQAFEGEYPKLLRLYNDLWKRLQQYSQNMQGNFNASGTTDLCVDLQHMEDDTQDIFIPKKPDYDPEKALKDSLQPYEAAYLSKSLSRLFDPINLVFPPGGRNPPSVDELEGIIKTIASELNVAAVDADLTLAVSKNVAKTVQLYGVKSEQLLSTQGDASQVIGPLTEGQRRNVAVVNSLYKLHQSAASPILDLCWSLILPPLLTSVGDAIEAIIITMHQEDFSGSGKPDVPCSLYMKELQGFIARVMSDYFKHFECLDFVFDNTEAIAQRAIELFIRNASLIRPLGEGGKVRLAADFAQMELAVGPFCRRVSDLGKSYRMLRSFRPLLFQTSEHVASSPALGDIIPFSIIIQFLFTRAPAELKSPFQRAEWSHARFSQWLDDHPSEKDRLLLIRGALEAYVQSVRSREGKEFAPVYPIMVQLLQNPASWGGVKRY
;
A
#
# COMPACT_ATOMS: atom_id res chain seq x y z
N PHE A 1 -93.09 3.67 99.24
CA PHE A 1 -94.27 4.12 100.00
C PHE A 1 -94.88 5.45 99.50
N VAL A 2 -94.50 6.00 98.33
CA VAL A 2 -95.22 7.12 97.69
C VAL A 2 -95.82 6.74 96.32
N TYR A 3 -95.55 5.53 95.83
CA TYR A 3 -96.17 5.03 94.58
C TYR A 3 -97.62 4.56 94.75
N VAL A 4 -98.08 4.32 95.99
CA VAL A 4 -99.41 3.75 96.28
C VAL A 4 -100.52 4.81 96.19
N CYS A 5 -100.21 6.10 96.27
CA CYS A 5 -101.24 7.15 96.23
C CYS A 5 -101.76 7.49 94.82
N VAL A 6 -101.02 7.17 93.75
CA VAL A 6 -101.50 7.39 92.37
C VAL A 6 -102.44 6.25 91.91
N SER A 7 -102.30 5.07 92.52
CA SER A 7 -103.04 3.86 92.16
C SER A 7 -104.52 3.94 92.52
N THR A 8 -104.90 4.68 93.57
CA THR A 8 -106.31 4.83 93.99
C THR A 8 -107.06 5.98 93.31
N MET A 9 -106.38 6.90 92.60
CA MET A 9 -107.06 7.94 91.82
C MET A 9 -107.32 7.54 90.36
N SER A 10 -106.48 6.69 89.74
CA SER A 10 -106.72 6.22 88.36
C SER A 10 -107.87 5.22 88.23
N SER A 11 -108.20 4.46 89.28
CA SER A 11 -109.36 3.53 89.25
C SER A 11 -110.70 4.25 89.30
N LEU A 12 -110.74 5.50 89.79
CA LEU A 12 -111.93 6.35 89.78
C LEU A 12 -112.13 7.06 88.43
N PHE A 13 -111.06 7.29 87.64
CA PHE A 13 -111.17 7.86 86.29
C PHE A 13 -111.38 6.82 85.19
N MET A 14 -110.84 5.60 85.31
CA MET A 14 -111.07 4.54 84.30
C MET A 14 -112.49 3.96 84.29
N ASN A 15 -113.29 4.18 85.34
CA ASN A 15 -114.70 3.77 85.37
C ASN A 15 -115.68 4.85 84.89
N GLN A 16 -115.20 6.04 84.51
CA GLN A 16 -116.08 7.11 84.03
C GLN A 16 -116.67 6.75 82.66
N ASP A 17 -115.89 6.10 81.79
CA ASP A 17 -116.35 5.66 80.48
C ASP A 17 -117.43 4.55 80.60
N PHE A 18 -117.29 3.63 81.56
CA PHE A 18 -118.24 2.53 81.82
C PHE A 18 -119.61 2.98 82.37
N LEU A 19 -119.70 4.18 82.96
CA LEU A 19 -120.94 4.72 83.54
C LEU A 19 -121.75 5.57 82.56
N ASN A 20 -121.28 5.72 81.32
CA ASN A 20 -122.00 6.44 80.28
C ASN A 20 -123.11 5.54 79.69
N GLU A 21 -124.34 6.05 79.53
CA GLU A 21 -125.50 5.23 79.11
C GLU A 21 -125.33 4.56 77.72
N ASP A 22 -124.33 5.00 76.94
CA ASP A 22 -123.97 4.48 75.61
C ASP A 22 -122.62 3.71 75.54
N PHE A 23 -122.09 3.18 76.65
CA PHE A 23 -120.77 2.52 76.68
C PHE A 23 -120.71 1.13 75.99
N ASP A 24 -119.77 0.94 75.04
CA ASP A 24 -119.52 -0.32 74.31
C ASP A 24 -118.13 -0.92 74.61
N VAL A 25 -118.12 -2.08 75.27
CA VAL A 25 -116.94 -2.84 75.69
C VAL A 25 -116.06 -3.30 74.52
N LYS A 26 -116.65 -3.57 73.34
CA LYS A 26 -115.89 -4.05 72.17
C LYS A 26 -115.00 -2.97 71.58
N THR A 27 -115.42 -1.71 71.65
CA THR A 27 -114.65 -0.59 71.09
C THR A 27 -113.41 -0.28 71.93
N TYR A 28 -113.53 -0.34 73.26
CA TYR A 28 -112.44 -0.03 74.18
C TYR A 28 -111.30 -1.07 74.15
N THR A 29 -111.62 -2.37 74.12
CA THR A 29 -110.61 -3.44 74.05
C THR A 29 -109.86 -3.45 72.72
N SER A 30 -110.55 -3.12 71.62
CA SER A 30 -109.92 -2.95 70.30
C SER A 30 -108.90 -1.81 70.29
N GLN A 31 -109.22 -0.67 70.91
CA GLN A 31 -108.31 0.49 70.98
C GLN A 31 -107.02 0.21 71.77
N SER A 32 -107.12 -0.49 72.91
CA SER A 32 -105.94 -0.75 73.76
C SER A 32 -104.93 -1.71 73.10
N ILE A 33 -105.41 -2.75 72.42
CA ILE A 33 -104.54 -3.69 71.67
C ILE A 33 -103.88 -2.97 70.49
N HIS A 34 -104.62 -2.11 69.79
CA HIS A 34 -104.05 -1.28 68.73
C HIS A 34 -102.88 -0.41 69.23
N GLN A 35 -102.98 0.15 70.44
CA GLN A 35 -101.97 1.06 70.98
C GLN A 35 -100.64 0.38 71.35
N ALA A 36 -100.67 -0.86 71.86
CA ALA A 36 -99.45 -1.62 72.16
C ALA A 36 -98.71 -2.06 70.88
N VAL A 37 -99.45 -2.46 69.84
CA VAL A 37 -98.89 -2.80 68.53
C VAL A 37 -98.23 -1.58 67.88
N ILE A 38 -98.80 -0.38 68.06
CA ILE A 38 -98.21 0.87 67.55
C ILE A 38 -96.84 1.16 68.18
N ALA A 39 -96.65 0.90 69.48
CA ALA A 39 -95.38 1.15 70.16
C ALA A 39 -94.25 0.23 69.68
N GLU A 40 -94.54 -1.06 69.44
CA GLU A 40 -93.54 -2.01 68.91
C GLU A 40 -93.13 -1.65 67.48
N GLN A 41 -94.09 -1.22 66.65
CA GLN A 41 -93.80 -0.77 65.29
C GLN A 41 -92.93 0.49 65.26
N LEU A 42 -93.15 1.43 66.19
CA LEU A 42 -92.32 2.63 66.32
C LEU A 42 -90.85 2.31 66.68
N ALA A 43 -90.62 1.33 67.56
CA ALA A 43 -89.25 0.92 67.92
C ALA A 43 -88.51 0.24 66.75
N LYS A 44 -89.20 -0.63 66.01
CA LYS A 44 -88.66 -1.24 64.78
C LYS A 44 -88.38 -0.19 63.70
N LEU A 45 -89.23 0.82 63.58
CA LEU A 45 -89.03 1.95 62.68
C LEU A 45 -87.78 2.77 63.05
N ALA A 46 -87.58 3.07 64.34
CA ALA A 46 -86.41 3.81 64.81
C ALA A 46 -85.09 3.06 64.55
N GLN A 47 -85.07 1.74 64.76
CA GLN A 47 -83.92 0.90 64.45
C GLN A 47 -83.65 0.82 62.93
N GLY A 48 -84.72 0.71 62.14
CA GLY A 48 -84.65 0.77 60.69
C GLY A 48 -84.07 2.10 60.19
N ILE A 49 -84.49 3.23 60.77
CA ILE A 49 -83.97 4.58 60.45
C ILE A 49 -82.47 4.66 60.78
N SER A 50 -82.03 4.17 61.94
CA SER A 50 -80.60 4.24 62.32
C SER A 50 -79.70 3.36 61.45
N GLN A 51 -80.19 2.18 61.01
CA GLN A 51 -79.47 1.35 60.04
C GLN A 51 -79.42 2.02 58.67
N LEU A 52 -80.52 2.64 58.24
CA LEU A 52 -80.59 3.39 57.00
C LEU A 52 -79.60 4.56 56.99
N ASP A 53 -79.50 5.30 58.09
CA ASP A 53 -78.59 6.45 58.23
C ASP A 53 -77.12 6.02 58.15
N LYS A 54 -76.77 4.89 58.78
CA LYS A 54 -75.41 4.34 58.72
C LYS A 54 -75.04 3.84 57.32
N GLU A 55 -75.97 3.18 56.62
CA GLU A 55 -75.78 2.72 55.24
C GLU A 55 -75.69 3.90 54.27
N LEU A 56 -76.53 4.94 54.47
CA LEU A 56 -76.48 6.18 53.70
C LEU A 56 -75.11 6.86 53.85
N HIS A 57 -74.58 6.95 55.06
CA HIS A 57 -73.26 7.55 55.31
C HIS A 57 -72.12 6.75 54.63
N LEU A 58 -72.16 5.42 54.69
CA LEU A 58 -71.19 4.56 53.99
C LEU A 58 -71.25 4.75 52.47
N GLN A 59 -72.44 4.83 51.87
CA GLN A 59 -72.57 5.08 50.43
C GLN A 59 -72.10 6.48 50.02
N VAL A 60 -72.32 7.50 50.84
CA VAL A 60 -71.85 8.87 50.57
C VAL A 60 -70.32 8.95 50.64
N VAL A 61 -69.70 8.36 51.67
CA VAL A 61 -68.24 8.37 51.83
C VAL A 61 -67.55 7.55 50.74
N ALA A 62 -68.10 6.38 50.38
CA ALA A 62 -67.54 5.54 49.32
C ALA A 62 -67.51 6.24 47.95
N ARG A 63 -68.48 7.11 47.66
CA ARG A 63 -68.54 7.87 46.40
C ARG A 63 -67.85 9.23 46.45
N HIS A 64 -67.40 9.70 47.62
CA HIS A 64 -66.82 11.03 47.77
C HIS A 64 -65.45 11.13 47.09
N GLU A 65 -64.58 10.14 47.30
CA GLU A 65 -63.26 10.05 46.67
C GLU A 65 -63.38 9.99 45.13
N ASP A 66 -64.31 9.19 44.61
CA ASP A 66 -64.57 9.09 43.17
C ASP A 66 -65.08 10.41 42.58
N LEU A 67 -65.98 11.11 43.28
CA LEU A 67 -66.50 12.41 42.84
C LEU A 67 -65.40 13.48 42.85
N LEU A 68 -64.51 13.43 43.83
CA LEU A 68 -63.40 14.36 43.97
C LEU A 68 -62.31 14.10 42.92
N ALA A 69 -62.02 12.83 42.62
CA ALA A 69 -61.19 12.42 41.50
C ALA A 69 -61.77 12.85 40.14
N GLN A 70 -63.10 12.75 39.94
CA GLN A 70 -63.76 13.27 38.74
C GLN A 70 -63.72 14.79 38.65
N ALA A 71 -63.95 15.50 39.77
CA ALA A 71 -63.91 16.96 39.80
C ALA A 71 -62.50 17.52 39.49
N THR A 72 -61.47 16.93 40.10
CA THR A 72 -60.07 17.27 39.81
C THR A 72 -59.67 16.90 38.38
N GLY A 73 -60.19 15.78 37.86
CA GLY A 73 -60.06 15.39 36.45
C GLY A 73 -60.66 16.44 35.49
N ILE A 74 -61.86 16.94 35.78
CA ILE A 74 -62.51 18.00 35.00
C ILE A 74 -61.69 19.29 35.03
N GLU A 75 -61.22 19.72 36.20
CA GLU A 75 -60.40 20.93 36.33
C GLU A 75 -59.08 20.82 35.56
N SER A 76 -58.44 19.64 35.59
CA SER A 76 -57.23 19.39 34.79
C SER A 76 -57.50 19.42 33.28
N LEU A 77 -58.63 18.86 32.83
CA LEU A 77 -59.03 18.80 31.42
C LEU A 77 -59.43 20.18 30.89
N GLU A 78 -60.12 20.99 31.71
CA GLU A 78 -60.40 22.40 31.41
C GLU A 78 -59.12 23.21 31.25
N GLY A 79 -58.14 23.04 32.15
CA GLY A 79 -56.83 23.68 32.04
C GLY A 79 -56.09 23.33 30.75
N ILE A 80 -56.16 22.07 30.32
CA ILE A 80 -55.56 21.58 29.06
C ILE A 80 -56.28 22.20 27.85
N ILE A 81 -57.62 22.22 27.84
CA ILE A 81 -58.42 22.84 26.77
C ILE A 81 -58.06 24.32 26.60
N ILE A 82 -58.00 25.09 27.70
CA ILE A 82 -57.65 26.52 27.65
C ILE A 82 -56.23 26.70 27.08
N ARG A 83 -55.30 25.84 27.48
CA ARG A 83 -53.91 25.88 26.98
C ARG A 83 -53.84 25.55 25.49
N ILE A 84 -54.57 24.55 25.02
CA ILE A 84 -54.68 24.19 23.60
C ILE A 84 -55.22 25.39 22.80
N LEU A 85 -56.35 25.98 23.21
CA LEU A 85 -56.94 27.14 22.51
C LEU A 85 -55.97 28.33 22.42
N TYR A 86 -55.26 28.62 23.52
CA TYR A 86 -54.25 29.68 23.54
C TYR A 86 -53.09 29.39 22.56
N LEU A 87 -52.55 28.18 22.60
CA LEU A 87 -51.44 27.76 21.74
C LEU A 87 -51.85 27.68 20.27
N THR A 88 -53.08 27.24 19.95
CA THR A 88 -53.61 27.23 18.58
C THR A 88 -53.71 28.65 18.03
N LYS A 89 -54.18 29.61 18.83
CA LYS A 89 -54.22 31.02 18.44
C LYS A 89 -52.82 31.60 18.21
N ARG A 90 -51.85 31.24 19.07
CA ARG A 90 -50.44 31.61 18.91
C ARG A 90 -49.86 31.02 17.61
N LEU A 91 -50.15 29.75 17.33
CA LEU A 91 -49.72 29.03 16.14
C LEU A 91 -50.28 29.68 14.86
N GLN A 92 -51.55 30.08 14.84
CA GLN A 92 -52.14 30.82 13.71
C GLN A 92 -51.37 32.10 13.39
N GLY A 93 -50.99 32.87 14.41
CA GLY A 93 -50.19 34.08 14.22
C GLY A 93 -48.79 33.77 13.64
N GLN A 94 -48.15 32.71 14.14
CA GLN A 94 -46.82 32.30 13.70
C GLN A 94 -46.81 31.79 12.25
N LEU A 95 -47.84 31.07 11.82
CA LEU A 95 -47.96 30.61 10.43
C LEU A 95 -48.15 31.79 9.45
N GLN A 96 -48.87 32.84 9.85
CA GLN A 96 -48.99 34.07 9.05
C GLN A 96 -47.65 34.81 8.90
N GLY A 97 -46.73 34.65 9.85
CA GLY A 97 -45.36 35.16 9.79
C GLY A 97 -44.46 34.47 8.74
N GLY A 98 -44.92 33.38 8.13
CA GLY A 98 -44.23 32.66 7.06
C GLY A 98 -42.89 32.04 7.50
N SER A 99 -41.91 31.97 6.59
CA SER A 99 -40.63 31.27 6.83
C SER A 99 -39.79 31.84 7.98
N ARG A 100 -40.04 33.08 8.42
CA ARG A 100 -39.31 33.73 9.52
C ARG A 100 -39.70 33.20 10.89
N GLU A 101 -40.92 32.67 11.03
CA GLU A 101 -41.45 32.21 12.31
C GLU A 101 -41.68 30.70 12.36
N ILE A 102 -41.27 29.97 11.32
CA ILE A 102 -41.48 28.53 11.19
C ILE A 102 -40.88 27.71 12.35
N THR A 103 -39.73 28.14 12.89
CA THR A 103 -39.10 27.51 14.07
C THR A 103 -39.94 27.69 15.34
N LYS A 104 -40.57 28.86 15.50
CA LYS A 104 -41.49 29.14 16.61
C LYS A 104 -42.81 28.39 16.45
N ALA A 105 -43.32 28.28 15.22
CA ALA A 105 -44.49 27.46 14.91
C ALA A 105 -44.26 25.98 15.28
N ALA A 106 -43.09 25.44 14.92
CA ALA A 106 -42.68 24.09 15.31
C ALA A 106 -42.59 23.89 16.84
N GLN A 107 -42.11 24.90 17.58
CA GLN A 107 -42.07 24.86 19.04
C GLN A 107 -43.48 24.85 19.65
N SER A 108 -44.40 25.68 19.14
CA SER A 108 -45.81 25.66 19.56
C SER A 108 -46.49 24.32 19.27
N LEU A 109 -46.18 23.69 18.14
CA LEU A 109 -46.68 22.35 17.79
C LEU A 109 -46.17 21.28 18.76
N ASN A 110 -44.90 21.35 19.17
CA ASN A 110 -44.35 20.42 20.16
C ASN A 110 -45.02 20.57 21.54
N GLU A 111 -45.24 21.82 21.98
CA GLU A 111 -45.99 22.09 23.21
C GLU A 111 -47.42 21.53 23.15
N LEU A 112 -48.08 21.65 21.98
CA LEU A 112 -49.42 21.09 21.76
C LEU A 112 -49.42 19.57 21.76
N ASP A 113 -48.45 18.92 21.09
CA ASP A 113 -48.30 17.47 21.09
C ASP A 113 -48.10 16.94 22.52
N TYR A 114 -47.24 17.60 23.33
CA TYR A 114 -47.01 17.24 24.73
C TYR A 114 -48.27 17.35 25.60
N LEU A 115 -49.08 18.41 25.41
CA LEU A 115 -50.33 18.60 26.14
C LEU A 115 -51.40 17.56 25.77
N SER A 116 -51.37 17.05 24.54
CA SER A 116 -52.29 16.02 24.06
C SER A 116 -51.84 14.59 24.38
N GLN A 117 -50.63 14.41 24.91
CA GLN A 117 -50.02 13.11 25.07
C GLN A 117 -50.71 12.29 26.17
N GLY A 118 -51.30 11.16 25.79
CA GLY A 118 -51.94 10.22 26.73
C GLY A 118 -53.35 10.59 27.17
N ILE A 119 -53.97 11.59 26.54
CA ILE A 119 -55.32 12.07 26.86
C ILE A 119 -56.20 11.92 25.62
N ASP A 120 -57.34 11.26 25.77
CA ASP A 120 -58.35 11.20 24.71
C ASP A 120 -59.16 12.51 24.69
N LEU A 121 -58.90 13.34 23.70
CA LEU A 121 -59.60 14.60 23.46
C LEU A 121 -60.78 14.43 22.48
N SER A 122 -61.08 13.20 22.08
CA SER A 122 -62.16 12.90 21.13
C SER A 122 -63.53 13.21 21.74
N GLY A 123 -64.41 13.84 20.95
CA GLY A 123 -65.78 14.17 21.38
C GLY A 123 -65.93 15.51 22.13
N ILE A 124 -64.84 16.28 22.30
CA ILE A 124 -64.90 17.64 22.86
C ILE A 124 -65.15 18.65 21.72
N GLU A 125 -66.41 19.02 21.51
CA GLU A 125 -66.84 19.90 20.39
C GLU A 125 -66.09 21.25 20.35
N VAL A 126 -65.70 21.79 21.51
CA VAL A 126 -65.06 23.12 21.63
C VAL A 126 -63.69 23.17 20.96
N ILE A 127 -62.94 22.06 20.92
CA ILE A 127 -61.56 22.01 20.38
C ILE A 127 -61.45 21.18 19.08
N GLU A 128 -62.55 20.61 18.59
CA GLU A 128 -62.52 19.70 17.43
C GLU A 128 -61.93 20.38 16.17
N ASN A 129 -62.36 21.62 15.90
CA ASN A 129 -61.82 22.41 14.80
C ASN A 129 -60.34 22.78 15.00
N ASP A 130 -59.94 23.08 16.24
CA ASP A 130 -58.55 23.40 16.58
C ASP A 130 -57.64 22.18 16.39
N LEU A 131 -58.07 20.98 16.81
CA LEU A 131 -57.32 19.74 16.60
C LEU A 131 -57.11 19.44 15.11
N LEU A 132 -58.14 19.61 14.28
CA LEU A 132 -58.02 19.49 12.82
C LEU A 132 -57.05 20.51 12.24
N PHE A 133 -57.09 21.75 12.74
CA PHE A 133 -56.16 22.79 12.33
C PHE A 133 -54.72 22.48 12.73
N ILE A 134 -54.48 22.02 13.97
CA ILE A 134 -53.16 21.63 14.48
C ILE A 134 -52.56 20.53 13.60
N ALA A 135 -53.34 19.51 13.26
CA ALA A 135 -52.90 18.43 12.38
C ALA A 135 -52.46 18.94 10.99
N ARG A 136 -53.24 19.88 10.41
CA ARG A 136 -52.90 20.51 9.11
C ARG A 136 -51.65 21.39 9.22
N ALA A 137 -51.57 22.20 10.27
CA ALA A 137 -50.44 23.08 10.54
C ALA A 137 -49.14 22.27 10.70
N ARG A 138 -49.19 21.12 11.39
CA ARG A 138 -48.05 20.21 11.53
C ARG A 138 -47.55 19.74 10.16
N LEU A 139 -48.45 19.26 9.31
CA LEU A 139 -48.12 18.80 7.96
C LEU A 139 -47.55 19.94 7.08
N GLU A 140 -48.10 21.16 7.21
CA GLU A 140 -47.62 22.34 6.49
C GLU A 140 -46.19 22.73 6.90
N VAL A 141 -45.93 22.83 8.21
CA VAL A 141 -44.62 23.16 8.77
C VAL A 141 -43.58 22.11 8.39
N GLU A 142 -43.94 20.82 8.48
CA GLU A 142 -43.06 19.71 8.07
C GLU A 142 -42.69 19.80 6.58
N ASN A 143 -43.68 20.00 5.70
CA ASN A 143 -43.44 20.10 4.26
C ASN A 143 -42.60 21.34 3.89
N GLN A 144 -42.82 22.46 4.57
CA GLN A 144 -42.05 23.66 4.34
C GLN A 144 -40.60 23.48 4.83
N ALA A 145 -40.37 22.79 5.95
CA ALA A 145 -39.04 22.44 6.43
C ALA A 145 -38.32 21.47 5.48
N LYS A 146 -39.01 20.47 4.92
CA LYS A 146 -38.43 19.56 3.90
C LYS A 146 -37.93 20.31 2.68
N ARG A 147 -38.76 21.21 2.11
CA ARG A 147 -38.35 22.06 0.97
C ARG A 147 -37.17 22.98 1.32
N LEU A 148 -37.17 23.55 2.52
CA LEU A 148 -36.05 24.37 3.01
C LEU A 148 -34.76 23.55 3.14
N LEU A 149 -34.85 22.29 3.58
CA LEU A 149 -33.71 21.39 3.65
C LEU A 149 -33.19 21.05 2.26
N GLU A 150 -34.06 20.61 1.34
CA GLU A 150 -33.70 20.25 -0.04
C GLU A 150 -33.00 21.41 -0.76
N GLN A 151 -33.61 22.61 -0.76
CA GLN A 151 -33.01 23.80 -1.37
C GLN A 151 -31.73 24.23 -0.64
N GLY A 152 -31.71 24.13 0.69
CA GLY A 152 -30.55 24.49 1.49
C GLY A 152 -29.35 23.59 1.21
N VAL A 153 -29.56 22.28 1.07
CA VAL A 153 -28.49 21.32 0.76
C VAL A 153 -28.04 21.45 -0.70
N GLU A 154 -28.97 21.64 -1.63
CA GLU A 154 -28.66 21.82 -3.05
C GLU A 154 -27.86 23.11 -3.32
N THR A 155 -28.26 24.22 -2.69
CA THR A 155 -27.60 25.53 -2.83
C THR A 155 -26.46 25.74 -1.83
N GLN A 156 -26.20 24.76 -0.96
CA GLN A 156 -25.23 24.83 0.15
C GLN A 156 -25.40 26.04 1.07
N ASN A 157 -26.66 26.41 1.33
CA ASN A 157 -27.00 27.52 2.19
C ASN A 157 -27.12 27.06 3.66
N PRO A 158 -26.15 27.40 4.53
CA PRO A 158 -26.13 26.88 5.89
C PRO A 158 -27.27 27.39 6.76
N THR A 159 -27.81 28.58 6.45
CA THR A 159 -28.93 29.17 7.17
C THR A 159 -30.22 28.40 6.89
N GLN A 160 -30.48 28.04 5.63
CA GLN A 160 -31.66 27.27 5.25
C GLN A 160 -31.63 25.86 5.87
N VAL A 161 -30.51 25.16 5.75
CA VAL A 161 -30.30 23.85 6.36
C VAL A 161 -30.44 23.94 7.88
N GLY A 162 -29.74 24.88 8.53
CA GLY A 162 -29.80 25.06 9.98
C GLY A 162 -31.21 25.41 10.50
N THR A 163 -32.02 26.13 9.71
CA THR A 163 -33.41 26.44 10.05
C THR A 163 -34.31 25.20 9.93
N ALA A 164 -34.17 24.44 8.84
CA ALA A 164 -34.92 23.20 8.64
C ALA A 164 -34.61 22.17 9.74
N LEU A 165 -33.32 21.97 10.06
CA LEU A 165 -32.88 21.09 11.14
C LEU A 165 -33.48 21.49 12.50
N GLN A 166 -33.54 22.78 12.80
CA GLN A 166 -34.17 23.26 14.03
C GLN A 166 -35.67 22.97 14.06
N VAL A 167 -36.37 23.11 12.93
CA VAL A 167 -37.80 22.74 12.84
C VAL A 167 -37.98 21.25 13.10
N PHE A 168 -37.17 20.37 12.49
CA PHE A 168 -37.29 18.92 12.71
C PHE A 168 -36.96 18.50 14.13
N HIS A 169 -35.97 19.13 14.76
CA HIS A 169 -35.67 18.92 16.18
C HIS A 169 -36.86 19.35 17.05
N ASN A 170 -37.40 20.55 16.83
CA ASN A 170 -38.55 21.03 17.57
C ASN A 170 -39.78 20.13 17.39
N LEU A 171 -40.01 19.54 16.21
CA LEU A 171 -41.11 18.61 15.95
C LEU A 171 -40.87 17.16 16.43
N GLY A 172 -39.69 16.86 16.98
CA GLY A 172 -39.32 15.51 17.44
C GLY A 172 -39.09 14.48 16.33
N ILE A 173 -38.84 14.93 15.09
CA ILE A 173 -38.68 14.05 13.89
C ILE A 173 -37.30 14.15 13.23
N LEU A 174 -36.33 14.77 13.90
CA LEU A 174 -34.98 15.01 13.36
C LEU A 174 -34.29 13.73 12.89
N LYS A 175 -34.22 12.72 13.76
CA LYS A 175 -33.51 11.45 13.48
C LYS A 175 -34.09 10.73 12.26
N ASP A 176 -35.42 10.57 12.23
CA ASP A 176 -36.11 9.88 11.13
C ASP A 176 -35.98 10.63 9.81
N THR A 177 -36.07 11.96 9.85
CA THR A 177 -35.92 12.80 8.66
C THR A 177 -34.52 12.73 8.08
N ILE A 178 -33.47 12.82 8.91
CA ILE A 178 -32.08 12.75 8.42
C ILE A 178 -31.75 11.37 7.89
N THR A 179 -32.20 10.31 8.55
CA THR A 179 -32.05 8.93 8.06
C THR A 179 -32.73 8.79 6.70
N SER A 180 -33.98 9.24 6.56
CA SER A 180 -34.72 9.19 5.30
C SER A 180 -34.07 10.01 4.17
N VAL A 181 -33.46 11.16 4.48
CA VAL A 181 -32.77 12.00 3.48
C VAL A 181 -31.49 11.32 3.00
N VAL A 182 -30.69 10.77 3.91
CA VAL A 182 -29.44 10.07 3.58
C VAL A 182 -29.73 8.78 2.80
N ASP A 183 -30.75 8.02 3.22
CA ASP A 183 -31.22 6.85 2.47
C ASP A 183 -31.70 7.23 1.07
N GLY A 184 -32.43 8.35 0.92
CA GLY A 184 -32.85 8.88 -0.37
C GLY A 184 -31.68 9.24 -1.30
N TYR A 185 -30.58 9.79 -0.75
CA TYR A 185 -29.36 10.01 -1.52
C TYR A 185 -28.70 8.69 -1.95
N CYS A 186 -28.66 7.70 -1.07
CA CYS A 186 -28.12 6.37 -1.38
C CYS A 186 -28.93 5.67 -2.48
N THR A 187 -30.26 5.67 -2.40
CA THR A 187 -31.12 5.06 -3.44
C THR A 187 -30.99 5.76 -4.79
N THR A 188 -30.95 7.09 -4.80
CA THR A 188 -30.75 7.88 -6.03
C THR A 188 -29.40 7.57 -6.67
N LEU A 189 -28.33 7.46 -5.88
CA LEU A 189 -27.01 7.06 -6.38
C LEU A 189 -27.03 5.64 -6.95
N GLU A 190 -27.68 4.69 -6.28
CA GLU A 190 -27.81 3.31 -6.78
C GLU A 190 -28.54 3.23 -8.13
N GLU A 191 -29.61 4.01 -8.32
CA GLU A 191 -30.31 4.12 -9.60
C GLU A 191 -29.42 4.70 -10.70
N HIS A 192 -28.64 5.74 -10.39
CA HIS A 192 -27.69 6.34 -11.34
C HIS A 192 -26.53 5.42 -11.69
N ILE A 193 -26.00 4.65 -10.73
CA ILE A 193 -24.97 3.62 -11.00
C ILE A 193 -25.53 2.57 -11.98
N ASN A 194 -26.75 2.09 -11.74
CA ASN A 194 -27.42 1.14 -12.63
C ASN A 194 -27.64 1.71 -14.04
N SER A 195 -28.14 2.94 -14.14
CA SER A 195 -28.38 3.61 -15.41
C SER A 195 -27.10 3.85 -16.22
N ALA A 196 -25.99 4.20 -15.55
CA ALA A 196 -24.71 4.44 -16.20
C ALA A 196 -24.13 3.17 -16.85
N LEU A 197 -24.46 1.99 -16.30
CA LEU A 197 -23.98 0.68 -16.76
C LEU A 197 -24.97 -0.05 -17.67
N ASP A 198 -26.16 0.49 -17.92
CA ASP A 198 -27.17 -0.16 -18.76
C ASP A 198 -26.72 -0.23 -20.22
N ILE A 199 -26.49 -1.46 -20.69
CA ILE A 199 -26.08 -1.76 -22.06
C ILE A 199 -27.07 -1.17 -23.08
N LYS A 200 -28.37 -1.12 -22.79
CA LYS A 200 -29.38 -0.58 -23.70
C LYS A 200 -29.20 0.92 -23.91
N VAL A 201 -28.84 1.65 -22.85
CA VAL A 201 -28.50 3.08 -22.91
C VAL A 201 -27.19 3.27 -23.66
N LEU A 202 -26.19 2.43 -23.39
CA LEU A 202 -24.86 2.53 -23.99
C LEU A 202 -24.80 2.17 -25.49
N THR A 203 -25.76 1.38 -25.98
CA THR A 203 -25.83 0.90 -27.37
C THR A 203 -26.86 1.65 -28.23
N GLN A 204 -27.59 2.60 -27.66
CA GLN A 204 -28.51 3.42 -28.44
C GLN A 204 -27.76 4.31 -29.43
N PRO A 205 -28.14 4.30 -30.72
CA PRO A 205 -27.54 5.20 -31.69
C PRO A 205 -27.88 6.64 -31.32
N SER A 206 -26.86 7.45 -31.07
CA SER A 206 -27.01 8.90 -30.95
C SER A 206 -27.71 9.45 -32.19
N GLN A 207 -28.79 10.23 -32.01
CA GLN A 207 -29.67 10.74 -33.08
C GLN A 207 -28.92 11.54 -34.18
N SER A 208 -27.66 11.89 -33.96
CA SER A 208 -26.76 12.52 -34.93
C SER A 208 -26.26 11.58 -36.05
N ALA A 209 -26.48 10.26 -35.98
CA ALA A 209 -25.94 9.29 -36.95
C ALA A 209 -26.95 8.74 -38.00
N VAL A 210 -28.17 9.29 -38.10
CA VAL A 210 -29.23 8.79 -39.01
C VAL A 210 -29.21 9.48 -40.39
N ARG A 211 -28.02 9.68 -40.98
CA ARG A 211 -27.88 10.04 -42.41
C ARG A 211 -27.02 9.00 -43.14
N GLY A 212 -27.51 7.76 -43.18
CA GLY A 212 -26.99 6.71 -44.05
C GLY A 212 -28.12 6.16 -44.91
N GLY A 213 -28.02 6.31 -46.24
CA GLY A 213 -29.03 5.86 -47.20
C GLY A 213 -29.21 4.33 -47.24
N PRO A 214 -30.27 3.83 -47.91
CA PRO A 214 -30.64 2.42 -47.90
C PRO A 214 -29.57 1.58 -48.62
N GLY A 215 -29.05 0.52 -47.98
CA GLY A 215 -28.23 -0.50 -48.65
C GLY A 215 -26.86 -0.84 -48.05
N ARG A 216 -26.46 -0.28 -46.90
CA ARG A 216 -25.23 -0.73 -46.20
C ARG A 216 -25.56 -1.63 -45.01
N SER A 217 -25.56 -2.94 -45.25
CA SER A 217 -25.53 -3.97 -44.23
C SER A 217 -24.15 -4.05 -43.57
N THR A 218 -23.88 -3.16 -42.63
CA THR A 218 -22.85 -3.40 -41.61
C THR A 218 -23.53 -4.00 -40.40
N MET A 219 -23.33 -5.30 -40.17
CA MET A 219 -23.61 -5.93 -38.88
C MET A 219 -22.30 -5.96 -38.07
N PRO A 220 -21.96 -4.94 -37.26
CA PRO A 220 -20.98 -5.12 -36.21
C PRO A 220 -21.69 -5.70 -34.99
N THR A 221 -21.07 -6.68 -34.34
CA THR A 221 -21.50 -7.16 -33.01
C THR A 221 -21.49 -5.94 -32.06
N PRO A 222 -22.64 -5.45 -31.55
CA PRO A 222 -22.76 -4.06 -31.08
C PRO A 222 -21.85 -3.65 -29.91
N GLY A 223 -21.36 -4.61 -29.11
CA GLY A 223 -20.82 -4.30 -27.79
C GLY A 223 -19.32 -3.99 -27.68
N ASN A 224 -18.48 -4.23 -28.69
CA ASN A 224 -17.03 -3.91 -28.59
C ASN A 224 -16.59 -2.80 -29.57
N THR A 225 -17.52 -1.95 -29.99
CA THR A 225 -17.22 -0.84 -30.90
C THR A 225 -16.59 0.33 -30.14
N ALA A 226 -15.73 1.11 -30.80
CA ALA A 226 -15.14 2.32 -30.21
C ALA A 226 -16.22 3.31 -29.72
N ALA A 227 -17.37 3.36 -30.40
CA ALA A 227 -18.52 4.15 -30.00
C ALA A 227 -19.10 3.71 -28.64
N PHE A 228 -19.29 2.40 -28.43
CA PHE A 228 -19.71 1.87 -27.13
C PHE A 228 -18.72 2.24 -26.01
N ARG A 229 -17.41 2.08 -26.25
CA ARG A 229 -16.37 2.44 -25.27
C ARG A 229 -16.42 3.94 -24.93
N ALA A 230 -16.58 4.81 -25.92
CA ALA A 230 -16.69 6.25 -25.70
C ALA A 230 -17.93 6.62 -24.88
N SER A 231 -19.10 6.05 -25.21
CA SER A 231 -20.33 6.25 -24.45
C SER A 231 -20.22 5.77 -23.00
N LEU A 232 -19.62 4.58 -22.78
CA LEU A 232 -19.39 4.04 -21.44
C LEU A 232 -18.55 4.99 -20.59
N TRP A 233 -17.38 5.41 -21.08
CA TRP A 233 -16.50 6.26 -20.29
C TRP A 233 -17.08 7.66 -20.06
N THR A 234 -17.84 8.20 -21.01
CA THR A 234 -18.58 9.46 -20.82
C THR A 234 -19.64 9.34 -19.73
N ASN A 235 -20.37 8.22 -19.68
CA ASN A 235 -21.34 7.95 -18.62
C ASN A 235 -20.66 7.73 -17.26
N MET A 236 -19.50 7.07 -17.24
CA MET A 236 -18.71 6.90 -16.01
C MET A 236 -18.19 8.23 -15.46
N GLU A 237 -17.73 9.14 -16.31
CA GLU A 237 -17.35 10.51 -15.91
C GLU A 237 -18.53 11.25 -15.26
N LYS A 238 -19.71 11.23 -15.91
CA LYS A 238 -20.95 11.81 -15.35
C LYS A 238 -21.36 11.18 -14.02
N LEU A 239 -21.25 9.85 -13.91
CA LEU A 239 -21.56 9.13 -12.66
C LEU A 239 -20.64 9.60 -11.53
N VAL A 240 -19.33 9.71 -11.80
CA VAL A 240 -18.35 10.17 -10.82
C VAL A 240 -18.60 11.62 -10.40
N ASP A 241 -18.99 12.50 -11.34
CA ASP A 241 -19.38 13.88 -11.02
C ASP A 241 -20.62 13.96 -10.13
N HIS A 242 -21.61 13.10 -10.40
CA HIS A 242 -22.82 13.00 -9.59
C HIS A 242 -22.52 12.48 -8.18
N ILE A 243 -21.71 11.42 -8.05
CA ILE A 243 -21.22 10.92 -6.75
C ILE A 243 -20.53 12.05 -5.98
N CYS A 244 -19.62 12.80 -6.63
CA CYS A 244 -18.93 13.93 -5.99
C CYS A 244 -19.91 14.99 -5.44
N THR A 245 -20.97 15.28 -6.19
CA THR A 245 -22.00 16.25 -5.80
C THR A 245 -22.79 15.79 -4.59
N VAL A 246 -23.28 14.54 -4.61
CA VAL A 246 -24.06 13.96 -3.50
C VAL A 246 -23.20 13.80 -2.24
N CYS A 247 -21.94 13.37 -2.36
CA CYS A 247 -21.00 13.34 -1.24
C CYS A 247 -20.84 14.73 -0.61
N GLY A 248 -20.67 15.78 -1.42
CA GLY A 248 -20.58 17.16 -0.95
C GLY A 248 -21.83 17.63 -0.21
N GLN A 249 -23.02 17.23 -0.68
CA GLN A 249 -24.31 17.51 -0.04
C GLN A 249 -24.45 16.85 1.34
N VAL A 250 -24.15 15.55 1.44
CA VAL A 250 -24.19 14.80 2.71
C VAL A 250 -23.15 15.34 3.70
N GLN A 251 -21.97 15.71 3.22
CA GLN A 251 -20.93 16.33 4.05
C GLN A 251 -21.37 17.70 4.58
N HIS A 252 -22.00 18.53 3.74
CA HIS A 252 -22.56 19.82 4.18
C HIS A 252 -23.62 19.64 5.27
N LEU A 253 -24.53 18.67 5.09
CA LEU A 253 -25.55 18.32 6.06
C LEU A 253 -24.94 17.89 7.41
N GLN A 254 -24.00 16.93 7.39
CA GLN A 254 -23.33 16.45 8.61
C GLN A 254 -22.60 17.59 9.33
N LYS A 255 -21.92 18.48 8.59
CA LYS A 255 -21.20 19.61 9.18
C LYS A 255 -22.13 20.55 9.94
N ILE A 256 -23.33 20.81 9.42
CA ILE A 256 -24.30 21.69 10.08
C ILE A 256 -24.89 20.99 11.30
N LEU A 257 -25.23 19.69 11.21
CA LEU A 257 -25.65 18.88 12.35
C LEU A 257 -24.61 18.87 13.48
N ALA A 258 -23.31 18.86 13.15
CA ALA A 258 -22.24 18.90 14.12
C ALA A 258 -22.06 20.27 14.80
N LYS A 259 -22.44 21.36 14.11
CA LYS A 259 -22.30 22.73 14.62
C LYS A 259 -23.57 23.25 15.32
N LYS A 260 -24.75 22.82 14.89
CA LYS A 260 -26.03 23.26 15.48
C LYS A 260 -26.27 22.57 16.81
N ARG A 261 -26.57 23.38 17.83
CA ARG A 261 -26.89 22.96 19.19
C ARG A 261 -28.34 23.27 19.50
N ASP A 262 -28.96 22.38 20.27
CA ASP A 262 -30.23 22.70 20.93
C ASP A 262 -30.03 23.91 21.87
N PRO A 263 -30.81 25.00 21.73
CA PRO A 263 -30.71 26.16 22.62
C PRO A 263 -30.92 25.86 24.10
N VAL A 264 -31.61 24.76 24.44
CA VAL A 264 -31.95 24.42 25.83
C VAL A 264 -30.93 23.45 26.43
N SER A 265 -30.67 22.31 25.79
CA SER A 265 -29.74 21.29 26.29
C SER A 265 -28.28 21.55 25.93
N HIS A 266 -28.00 22.46 24.98
CA HIS A 266 -26.68 22.73 24.41
C HIS A 266 -26.01 21.53 23.71
N ILE A 267 -26.73 20.42 23.54
CA ILE A 267 -26.27 19.20 22.84
C ILE A 267 -26.29 19.47 21.33
N CYS A 268 -25.25 19.04 20.62
CA CYS A 268 -25.23 19.12 19.17
C CYS A 268 -26.24 18.15 18.55
N PHE A 269 -26.92 18.56 17.49
CA PHE A 269 -27.89 17.69 16.80
C PHE A 269 -27.27 16.37 16.31
N ILE A 270 -25.99 16.36 15.93
CA ILE A 270 -25.30 15.11 15.56
C ILE A 270 -25.22 14.11 16.72
N GLU A 271 -25.04 14.57 17.96
CA GLU A 271 -24.94 13.71 19.14
C GLU A 271 -26.29 13.09 19.48
N GLU A 272 -27.38 13.82 19.23
CA GLU A 272 -28.74 13.31 19.38
C GLU A 272 -29.04 12.17 18.40
N ILE A 273 -28.53 12.26 17.17
CA ILE A 273 -28.71 11.21 16.15
C ILE A 273 -27.89 9.95 16.49
N VAL A 274 -26.68 10.13 17.04
CA VAL A 274 -25.71 9.04 17.30
C VAL A 274 -25.89 8.37 18.69
N LYS A 275 -26.71 8.95 19.58
CA LYS A 275 -26.90 8.56 21.00
C LYS A 275 -27.19 7.07 21.28
N ASP A 276 -27.63 6.29 20.30
CA ASP A 276 -28.04 4.87 20.46
C ASP A 276 -26.98 3.85 19.95
N GLY A 277 -25.70 4.24 19.83
CA GLY A 277 -24.67 3.36 19.26
C GLY A 277 -24.80 3.15 17.74
N GLN A 278 -25.56 4.04 17.10
CA GLN A 278 -25.74 4.09 15.64
C GLN A 278 -24.45 4.54 14.97
N ALA A 279 -24.20 4.03 13.77
CA ALA A 279 -23.02 4.42 13.02
C ALA A 279 -23.13 5.86 12.49
N GLU A 280 -22.01 6.55 12.38
CA GLU A 280 -21.98 7.93 11.89
C GLU A 280 -22.60 8.06 10.49
N ILE A 281 -23.20 9.22 10.18
CA ILE A 281 -23.92 9.46 8.93
C ILE A 281 -23.01 9.25 7.71
N LEU A 282 -21.79 9.78 7.72
CA LEU A 282 -20.83 9.53 6.65
C LEU A 282 -20.42 8.06 6.55
N TYR A 283 -20.34 7.32 7.66
CA TYR A 283 -20.03 5.90 7.62
C TYR A 283 -21.15 5.07 6.97
N THR A 284 -22.42 5.34 7.30
CA THR A 284 -23.55 4.62 6.68
C THR A 284 -23.64 4.95 5.19
N PHE A 285 -23.49 6.22 4.84
CA PHE A 285 -23.46 6.68 3.45
C PHE A 285 -22.33 6.03 2.65
N TRP A 286 -21.08 6.11 3.10
CA TRP A 286 -19.95 5.55 2.37
C TRP A 286 -20.01 4.03 2.22
N ASN A 287 -20.50 3.31 3.24
CA ASN A 287 -20.72 1.87 3.11
C ASN A 287 -21.79 1.55 2.08
N SER A 288 -22.90 2.31 2.06
CA SER A 288 -23.95 2.10 1.07
C SER A 288 -23.45 2.37 -0.35
N VAL A 289 -22.75 3.49 -0.58
CA VAL A 289 -22.22 3.86 -1.90
C VAL A 289 -21.14 2.89 -2.38
N THR A 290 -20.17 2.53 -1.52
CA THR A 290 -19.09 1.60 -1.93
C THR A 290 -19.63 0.19 -2.16
N GLN A 291 -20.61 -0.25 -1.37
CA GLN A 291 -21.31 -1.51 -1.60
C GLN A 291 -22.14 -1.49 -2.89
N ALA A 292 -22.85 -0.41 -3.20
CA ALA A 292 -23.61 -0.25 -4.44
C ALA A 292 -22.69 -0.25 -5.67
N LEU A 293 -21.57 0.48 -5.63
CA LEU A 293 -20.57 0.44 -6.71
C LEU A 293 -20.05 -0.99 -6.91
N SER A 294 -19.65 -1.67 -5.84
CA SER A 294 -19.13 -3.04 -5.92
C SER A 294 -20.17 -4.04 -6.47
N SER A 295 -21.39 -4.00 -5.94
CA SER A 295 -22.45 -4.95 -6.31
C SER A 295 -22.92 -4.71 -7.75
N GLN A 296 -23.18 -3.47 -8.13
CA GLN A 296 -23.71 -3.14 -9.45
C GLN A 296 -22.65 -3.30 -10.55
N PHE A 297 -21.38 -2.97 -10.28
CA PHE A 297 -20.31 -3.23 -11.25
C PHE A 297 -20.16 -4.74 -11.49
N ARG A 298 -20.21 -5.55 -10.42
CA ARG A 298 -20.16 -7.00 -10.54
C ARG A 298 -21.34 -7.54 -11.36
N ILE A 299 -22.58 -7.16 -11.00
CA ILE A 299 -23.79 -7.59 -11.73
C ILE A 299 -23.73 -7.19 -13.21
N ALA A 300 -23.31 -5.95 -13.51
CA ALA A 300 -23.21 -5.45 -14.87
C ALA A 300 -22.12 -6.19 -15.69
N THR A 301 -20.97 -6.48 -15.08
CA THR A 301 -19.87 -7.20 -15.75
C THR A 301 -20.11 -8.71 -15.89
N ASP A 302 -20.86 -9.32 -14.97
CA ASP A 302 -21.27 -10.72 -15.09
C ASP A 302 -22.36 -10.92 -16.15
N SER A 303 -23.23 -9.92 -16.33
CA SER A 303 -24.26 -9.92 -17.39
C SER A 303 -23.73 -9.48 -18.76
N SER A 304 -22.59 -8.78 -18.82
CA SER A 304 -22.02 -8.24 -20.06
C SER A 304 -20.52 -8.48 -20.19
N MET A 305 -20.18 -9.39 -21.10
CA MET A 305 -18.77 -9.61 -21.49
C MET A 305 -18.11 -8.34 -22.05
N PHE A 306 -18.88 -7.43 -22.66
CA PHE A 306 -18.37 -6.17 -23.20
C PHE A 306 -17.95 -5.19 -22.11
N LEU A 307 -18.78 -5.03 -21.06
CA LEU A 307 -18.43 -4.22 -19.90
C LEU A 307 -17.24 -4.84 -19.15
N LYS A 308 -17.25 -6.17 -18.99
CA LYS A 308 -16.14 -6.91 -18.39
C LYS A 308 -14.82 -6.66 -19.12
N GLN A 309 -14.81 -6.78 -20.45
CA GLN A 309 -13.62 -6.48 -21.26
C GLN A 309 -13.22 -4.99 -21.19
N ALA A 310 -14.16 -4.08 -20.96
CA ALA A 310 -13.86 -2.67 -20.79
C ALA A 310 -13.17 -2.38 -19.45
N PHE A 311 -13.75 -2.85 -18.35
CA PHE A 311 -13.19 -2.62 -17.02
C PHE A 311 -11.87 -3.35 -16.80
N GLU A 312 -11.76 -4.61 -17.24
CA GLU A 312 -10.50 -5.37 -17.10
C GLU A 312 -9.41 -4.92 -18.09
N GLY A 313 -9.78 -4.39 -19.26
CA GLY A 313 -8.83 -4.01 -20.30
C GLY A 313 -8.33 -2.57 -20.18
N GLU A 314 -9.20 -1.67 -19.72
CA GLU A 314 -8.93 -0.24 -19.56
C GLU A 314 -9.02 0.19 -18.08
N TYR A 315 -8.75 -0.74 -17.15
CA TYR A 315 -8.71 -0.50 -15.71
C TYR A 315 -7.96 0.79 -15.30
N PRO A 316 -6.79 1.15 -15.87
CA PRO A 316 -6.11 2.40 -15.55
C PRO A 316 -6.97 3.66 -15.75
N LYS A 317 -7.90 3.66 -16.72
CA LYS A 317 -8.85 4.77 -16.91
C LYS A 317 -9.87 4.83 -15.77
N LEU A 318 -10.39 3.68 -15.35
CA LEU A 318 -11.33 3.58 -14.24
C LEU A 318 -10.68 4.03 -12.92
N LEU A 319 -9.45 3.55 -12.66
CA LEU A 319 -8.66 3.95 -11.51
C LEU A 319 -8.39 5.47 -11.51
N ARG A 320 -8.06 6.05 -12.68
CA ARG A 320 -7.89 7.51 -12.81
C ARG A 320 -9.15 8.27 -12.41
N LEU A 321 -10.34 7.85 -12.87
CA LEU A 321 -11.60 8.50 -12.50
C LEU A 321 -11.85 8.47 -10.98
N TYR A 322 -11.51 7.36 -10.33
CA TYR A 322 -11.63 7.21 -8.88
C TYR A 322 -10.61 8.04 -8.11
N ASN A 323 -9.36 8.09 -8.57
CA ASN A 323 -8.33 8.94 -7.99
C ASN A 323 -8.69 10.44 -8.14
N ASP A 324 -9.24 10.84 -9.28
CA ASP A 324 -9.69 12.21 -9.52
C ASP A 324 -10.93 12.56 -8.68
N LEU A 325 -11.86 11.61 -8.48
CA LEU A 325 -12.97 11.75 -7.54
C LEU A 325 -12.46 12.04 -6.13
N TRP A 326 -11.55 11.19 -5.64
CA TRP A 326 -11.04 11.30 -4.29
C TRP A 326 -10.31 12.63 -4.06
N LYS A 327 -9.45 13.05 -4.99
CA LYS A 327 -8.79 14.36 -4.95
C LYS A 327 -9.78 15.52 -4.89
N ARG A 328 -10.86 15.47 -5.68
CA ARG A 328 -11.90 16.52 -5.67
C ARG A 328 -12.64 16.57 -4.33
N LEU A 329 -12.95 15.41 -3.75
CA LEU A 329 -13.59 15.32 -2.44
C LEU A 329 -12.70 15.89 -1.32
N GLN A 330 -11.40 15.59 -1.35
CA GLN A 330 -10.42 16.19 -0.42
C GLN A 330 -10.36 17.72 -0.54
N GLN A 331 -10.32 18.25 -1.77
CA GLN A 331 -10.31 19.69 -2.01
C GLN A 331 -11.60 20.37 -1.53
N TYR A 332 -12.74 19.69 -1.68
CA TYR A 332 -14.03 20.19 -1.20
C TYR A 332 -14.06 20.39 0.32
N SER A 333 -13.48 19.43 1.05
CA SER A 333 -13.33 19.50 2.51
C SER A 333 -12.53 20.73 2.96
N GLN A 334 -11.39 20.98 2.31
CA GLN A 334 -10.49 22.09 2.61
C GLN A 334 -11.15 23.46 2.33
N ASN A 335 -11.81 23.62 1.18
CA ASN A 335 -12.46 24.88 0.81
C ASN A 335 -13.63 25.23 1.75
N MET A 336 -14.37 24.22 2.21
CA MET A 336 -15.48 24.41 3.13
C MET A 336 -15.03 24.85 4.54
N GLN A 337 -13.81 24.54 4.96
CA GLN A 337 -13.25 25.03 6.24
C GLN A 337 -12.97 26.55 6.19
N GLY A 338 -12.56 27.10 5.04
CA GLY A 338 -12.23 28.53 4.89
C GLY A 338 -13.44 29.48 4.80
N ASN A 339 -14.56 29.06 4.19
CA ASN A 339 -15.66 29.98 3.84
C ASN A 339 -16.58 30.39 5.01
N PHE A 340 -16.50 29.76 6.18
CA PHE A 340 -17.37 30.10 7.31
C PHE A 340 -16.92 31.33 8.10
N ASN A 341 -15.68 31.81 7.91
CA ASN A 341 -15.14 32.95 8.65
C ASN A 341 -15.42 34.30 7.98
N ALA A 342 -16.07 34.33 6.81
CA ALA A 342 -16.14 35.52 5.96
C ALA A 342 -17.53 36.16 5.77
N SER A 343 -18.62 35.55 6.23
CA SER A 343 -19.97 36.11 6.02
C SER A 343 -20.44 36.89 7.26
N GLY A 344 -20.06 38.17 7.33
CA GLY A 344 -20.58 39.12 8.30
C GLY A 344 -22.03 39.50 8.00
N THR A 345 -22.97 38.89 8.71
CA THR A 345 -24.33 39.44 8.92
C THR A 345 -24.68 39.33 10.40
N THR A 346 -24.31 40.38 11.13
CA THR A 346 -24.77 40.72 12.48
C THR A 346 -26.30 40.92 12.45
N ASP A 347 -27.06 39.96 13.00
CA ASP A 347 -28.16 40.27 13.94
C ASP A 347 -28.93 39.08 14.57
N LEU A 348 -28.56 37.81 14.38
CA LEU A 348 -29.29 36.70 15.05
C LEU A 348 -28.43 35.55 15.64
N CYS A 349 -27.13 35.73 15.89
CA CYS A 349 -26.33 34.69 16.53
C CYS A 349 -25.16 35.28 17.32
N VAL A 350 -25.26 35.31 18.66
CA VAL A 350 -24.23 35.86 19.54
C VAL A 350 -23.27 34.77 20.09
N ASP A 351 -23.54 33.48 19.88
CA ASP A 351 -22.77 32.39 20.53
C ASP A 351 -21.80 31.60 19.62
N LEU A 352 -21.15 32.26 18.65
CA LEU A 352 -20.20 31.59 17.74
C LEU A 352 -18.74 32.04 17.88
N GLN A 353 -18.40 32.83 18.90
CA GLN A 353 -17.02 33.25 19.15
C GLN A 353 -16.45 32.57 20.38
N HIS A 354 -16.05 31.32 20.24
CA HIS A 354 -14.91 30.68 20.90
C HIS A 354 -15.03 29.19 20.66
N MET A 355 -14.05 28.58 20.01
CA MET A 355 -13.45 27.29 20.37
C MET A 355 -12.33 27.01 19.36
N GLU A 356 -11.17 26.69 19.92
CA GLU A 356 -9.89 26.54 19.28
C GLU A 356 -9.80 25.29 18.40
N ASP A 357 -9.03 25.43 17.33
CA ASP A 357 -8.07 24.48 16.75
C ASP A 357 -8.27 22.98 17.07
N ASP A 358 -9.03 22.29 16.20
CA ASP A 358 -8.82 20.87 15.93
C ASP A 358 -8.78 20.69 14.41
N THR A 359 -7.58 20.68 13.86
CA THR A 359 -7.26 20.27 12.49
C THR A 359 -7.49 18.76 12.32
N GLN A 360 -8.73 18.31 12.46
CA GLN A 360 -9.12 16.93 12.17
C GLN A 360 -9.95 16.88 10.89
N ASP A 361 -9.50 16.04 9.98
CA ASP A 361 -10.08 15.85 8.66
C ASP A 361 -11.52 15.34 8.80
N ILE A 362 -12.50 16.22 8.55
CA ILE A 362 -13.95 15.95 8.68
C ILE A 362 -14.40 14.79 7.74
N PHE A 363 -13.49 14.32 6.88
CA PHE A 363 -13.70 13.26 5.91
C PHE A 363 -13.66 11.85 6.51
N ILE A 364 -12.94 11.64 7.62
CA ILE A 364 -12.70 10.30 8.16
C ILE A 364 -13.70 10.04 9.30
N PRO A 365 -14.60 9.05 9.18
CA PRO A 365 -15.46 8.69 10.30
C PRO A 365 -14.61 8.34 11.51
N LYS A 366 -15.02 8.71 12.73
CA LYS A 366 -14.21 8.52 13.97
C LYS A 366 -13.98 7.05 14.34
N LYS A 367 -14.38 6.11 13.47
CA LYS A 367 -14.13 4.68 13.61
C LYS A 367 -12.71 4.37 13.11
N PRO A 368 -11.80 3.87 13.97
CA PRO A 368 -10.38 3.70 13.61
C PRO A 368 -10.10 2.69 12.48
N ASP A 369 -11.07 1.87 12.09
CA ASP A 369 -10.89 0.76 11.15
C ASP A 369 -11.50 0.99 9.74
N TYR A 370 -12.16 2.11 9.48
CA TYR A 370 -12.84 2.35 8.20
C TYR A 370 -12.25 3.52 7.40
N ASP A 371 -11.73 3.19 6.22
CA ASP A 371 -11.19 4.15 5.25
C ASP A 371 -12.05 4.15 3.97
N PRO A 372 -12.78 5.24 3.66
CA PRO A 372 -13.58 5.32 2.45
C PRO A 372 -12.76 5.32 1.16
N GLU A 373 -11.51 5.79 1.16
CA GLU A 373 -10.63 5.72 -0.01
C GLU A 373 -10.34 4.26 -0.34
N LYS A 374 -9.96 3.51 0.70
CA LYS A 374 -9.67 2.10 0.58
C LYS A 374 -10.90 1.30 0.16
N ALA A 375 -12.06 1.54 0.77
CA ALA A 375 -13.30 0.86 0.40
C ALA A 375 -13.69 1.11 -1.08
N LEU A 376 -13.44 2.33 -1.58
CA LEU A 376 -13.65 2.70 -2.98
C LEU A 376 -12.66 2.00 -3.92
N LYS A 377 -11.38 1.86 -3.52
CA LYS A 377 -10.39 1.09 -4.30
C LYS A 377 -10.66 -0.41 -4.26
N ASP A 378 -11.09 -0.94 -3.11
CA ASP A 378 -11.43 -2.35 -2.92
C ASP A 378 -12.59 -2.78 -3.83
N SER A 379 -13.54 -1.88 -4.15
CA SER A 379 -14.60 -2.18 -5.12
C SER A 379 -14.09 -2.44 -6.55
N LEU A 380 -12.85 -2.04 -6.85
CA LEU A 380 -12.21 -2.23 -8.16
C LEU A 380 -11.22 -3.40 -8.22
N GLN A 381 -10.88 -4.00 -7.08
CA GLN A 381 -9.85 -5.04 -6.96
C GLN A 381 -9.99 -6.20 -7.98
N PRO A 382 -11.20 -6.73 -8.28
CA PRO A 382 -11.34 -7.83 -9.26
C PRO A 382 -10.84 -7.45 -10.67
N TYR A 383 -11.05 -6.18 -11.06
CA TYR A 383 -10.66 -5.67 -12.37
C TYR A 383 -9.16 -5.38 -12.43
N GLU A 384 -8.57 -4.92 -11.32
CA GLU A 384 -7.12 -4.76 -11.19
C GLU A 384 -6.41 -6.12 -11.36
N ALA A 385 -6.87 -7.15 -10.64
CA ALA A 385 -6.29 -8.49 -10.72
C ALA A 385 -6.35 -9.06 -12.15
N ALA A 386 -7.48 -8.88 -12.84
CA ALA A 386 -7.64 -9.28 -14.23
C ALA A 386 -6.75 -8.46 -15.18
N TYR A 387 -6.62 -7.16 -14.96
CA TYR A 387 -5.74 -6.28 -15.73
C TYR A 387 -4.27 -6.69 -15.57
N LEU A 388 -3.80 -6.93 -14.34
CA LEU A 388 -2.43 -7.35 -14.05
C LEU A 388 -2.11 -8.72 -14.66
N SER A 389 -3.07 -9.66 -14.65
CA SER A 389 -2.93 -10.94 -15.33
C SER A 389 -2.74 -10.76 -16.84
N LYS A 390 -3.57 -9.93 -17.48
CA LYS A 390 -3.45 -9.62 -18.92
C LYS A 390 -2.18 -8.83 -19.24
N SER A 391 -1.75 -7.92 -18.37
CA SER A 391 -0.49 -7.18 -18.50
C SER A 391 0.70 -8.13 -18.51
N LEU A 392 0.72 -9.11 -17.59
CA LEU A 392 1.74 -10.14 -17.57
C LEU A 392 1.75 -10.96 -18.88
N SER A 393 0.58 -11.37 -19.38
CA SER A 393 0.49 -12.05 -20.68
C SER A 393 1.02 -11.20 -21.83
N ARG A 394 0.60 -9.94 -21.94
CA ARG A 394 1.10 -9.01 -22.98
C ARG A 394 2.61 -8.79 -22.92
N LEU A 395 3.20 -8.84 -21.73
CA LEU A 395 4.65 -8.75 -21.54
C LEU A 395 5.37 -10.06 -21.88
N PHE A 396 4.75 -11.22 -21.61
CA PHE A 396 5.33 -12.54 -21.87
C PHE A 396 5.23 -12.97 -23.33
N ASP A 397 4.16 -12.60 -24.02
CA ASP A 397 3.90 -13.03 -25.41
C ASP A 397 5.04 -12.64 -26.37
N PRO A 398 5.57 -11.40 -26.37
CA PRO A 398 6.73 -11.04 -27.18
C PRO A 398 7.98 -11.88 -26.87
N ILE A 399 8.22 -12.22 -25.59
CA ILE A 399 9.35 -13.07 -25.20
C ILE A 399 9.18 -14.47 -25.75
N ASN A 400 8.00 -15.07 -25.59
CA ASN A 400 7.73 -16.41 -26.07
C ASN A 400 7.77 -16.51 -27.60
N LEU A 401 7.45 -15.42 -28.30
CA LEU A 401 7.56 -15.33 -29.75
C LEU A 401 9.02 -15.37 -30.22
N VAL A 402 9.91 -14.62 -29.57
CA VAL A 402 11.33 -14.55 -29.95
C VAL A 402 12.15 -15.75 -29.45
N PHE A 403 11.64 -16.48 -28.43
CA PHE A 403 12.22 -17.73 -27.94
C PHE A 403 11.27 -18.92 -28.15
N PRO A 404 11.05 -19.35 -29.41
CA PRO A 404 10.19 -20.49 -29.69
C PRO A 404 10.77 -21.78 -29.10
N PRO A 405 9.93 -22.77 -28.73
CA PRO A 405 10.40 -24.04 -28.20
C PRO A 405 11.37 -24.73 -29.18
N GLY A 406 12.60 -25.01 -28.73
CA GLY A 406 13.65 -25.60 -29.56
C GLY A 406 14.41 -24.61 -30.47
N GLY A 407 14.08 -23.32 -30.41
CA GLY A 407 14.85 -22.25 -31.05
C GLY A 407 16.27 -22.18 -30.52
N ARG A 408 17.24 -21.98 -31.42
CA ARG A 408 18.67 -21.85 -31.07
C ARG A 408 19.25 -20.47 -31.34
N ASN A 409 18.45 -19.57 -31.91
CA ASN A 409 18.90 -18.24 -32.30
C ASN A 409 18.51 -17.24 -31.22
N PRO A 410 19.43 -16.33 -30.85
CA PRO A 410 19.09 -15.21 -29.98
C PRO A 410 18.18 -14.21 -30.71
N PRO A 411 17.42 -13.39 -29.97
CA PRO A 411 16.54 -12.38 -30.56
C PRO A 411 17.32 -11.36 -31.40
N SER A 412 16.71 -10.95 -32.51
CA SER A 412 17.20 -9.84 -33.33
C SER A 412 17.04 -8.49 -32.63
N VAL A 413 17.70 -7.46 -33.17
CA VAL A 413 17.62 -6.09 -32.63
C VAL A 413 16.20 -5.55 -32.72
N ASP A 414 15.51 -5.73 -33.85
CA ASP A 414 14.14 -5.25 -34.05
C ASP A 414 13.14 -5.94 -33.10
N GLU A 415 13.32 -7.25 -32.88
CA GLU A 415 12.53 -8.02 -31.93
C GLU A 415 12.74 -7.52 -30.49
N LEU A 416 13.98 -7.20 -30.12
CA LEU A 416 14.32 -6.67 -28.81
C LEU A 416 13.74 -5.26 -28.60
N GLU A 417 13.81 -4.38 -29.61
CA GLU A 417 13.14 -3.08 -29.56
C GLU A 417 11.63 -3.22 -29.37
N GLY A 418 11.01 -4.22 -30.00
CA GLY A 418 9.61 -4.58 -29.80
C GLY A 418 9.28 -4.94 -28.35
N ILE A 419 10.13 -5.71 -27.68
CA ILE A 419 9.99 -6.06 -26.26
C ILE A 419 10.13 -4.81 -25.38
N ILE A 420 11.16 -4.00 -25.61
CA ILE A 420 11.42 -2.77 -24.84
C ILE A 420 10.24 -1.79 -24.97
N LYS A 421 9.70 -1.63 -26.19
CA LYS A 421 8.54 -0.78 -26.45
C LYS A 421 7.29 -1.28 -25.74
N THR A 422 7.08 -2.60 -25.69
CA THR A 422 5.96 -3.21 -24.95
C THR A 422 6.10 -2.94 -23.45
N ILE A 423 7.30 -3.12 -22.87
CA ILE A 423 7.59 -2.81 -21.46
C ILE A 423 7.30 -1.33 -21.16
N ALA A 424 7.82 -0.42 -21.98
CA ALA A 424 7.62 1.01 -21.82
C ALA A 424 6.14 1.40 -21.93
N SER A 425 5.39 0.79 -22.86
CA SER A 425 3.96 1.03 -23.03
C SER A 425 3.16 0.60 -21.80
N GLU A 426 3.43 -0.57 -21.23
CA GLU A 426 2.73 -1.04 -20.02
C GLU A 426 3.02 -0.14 -18.80
N LEU A 427 4.27 0.27 -18.60
CA LEU A 427 4.65 1.18 -17.53
C LEU A 427 4.00 2.56 -17.69
N ASN A 428 3.98 3.09 -18.92
CA ASN A 428 3.37 4.40 -19.20
C ASN A 428 1.85 4.40 -18.97
N VAL A 429 1.17 3.31 -19.31
CA VAL A 429 -0.27 3.16 -19.05
C VAL A 429 -0.56 3.03 -17.55
N ALA A 430 0.33 2.41 -16.78
CA ALA A 430 0.22 2.25 -15.33
C ALA A 430 0.51 3.54 -14.54
N ALA A 431 1.22 4.51 -15.14
CA ALA A 431 1.67 5.76 -14.50
C ALA A 431 0.56 6.68 -13.97
N VAL A 432 -0.71 6.35 -14.19
CA VAL A 432 -1.87 7.04 -13.60
C VAL A 432 -1.95 6.90 -12.08
N ASP A 433 -1.30 5.88 -11.52
CA ASP A 433 -1.30 5.55 -10.10
C ASP A 433 0.01 4.90 -9.66
N ALA A 434 0.49 5.24 -8.46
CA ALA A 434 1.78 4.76 -7.96
C ALA A 434 1.75 3.27 -7.59
N ASP A 435 0.66 2.79 -6.97
CA ASP A 435 0.50 1.40 -6.57
C ASP A 435 0.36 0.49 -7.80
N LEU A 436 -0.40 0.94 -8.79
CA LEU A 436 -0.50 0.24 -10.08
C LEU A 436 0.84 0.20 -10.82
N THR A 437 1.58 1.31 -10.85
CA THR A 437 2.93 1.36 -11.45
C THR A 437 3.86 0.37 -10.77
N LEU A 438 3.82 0.26 -9.44
CA LEU A 438 4.59 -0.72 -8.69
C LEU A 438 4.17 -2.16 -9.02
N ALA A 439 2.86 -2.43 -9.12
CA ALA A 439 2.34 -3.75 -9.48
C ALA A 439 2.75 -4.17 -10.91
N VAL A 440 2.66 -3.26 -11.89
CA VAL A 440 3.12 -3.52 -13.26
C VAL A 440 4.64 -3.66 -13.33
N SER A 441 5.40 -2.90 -12.53
CA SER A 441 6.85 -3.04 -12.43
C SER A 441 7.26 -4.44 -11.93
N LYS A 442 6.49 -5.05 -11.00
CA LYS A 442 6.70 -6.44 -10.60
C LYS A 442 6.47 -7.42 -11.75
N ASN A 443 5.50 -7.16 -12.64
CA ASN A 443 5.31 -7.96 -13.85
C ASN A 443 6.49 -7.77 -14.83
N VAL A 444 6.97 -6.54 -15.02
CA VAL A 444 8.18 -6.25 -15.82
C VAL A 444 9.40 -7.00 -15.27
N ALA A 445 9.59 -7.03 -13.95
CA ALA A 445 10.68 -7.79 -13.33
C ALA A 445 10.59 -9.29 -13.67
N LYS A 446 9.39 -9.90 -13.58
CA LYS A 446 9.16 -11.31 -13.98
C LYS A 446 9.43 -11.53 -15.47
N THR A 447 9.04 -10.58 -16.32
CA THR A 447 9.26 -10.61 -17.77
C THR A 447 10.74 -10.58 -18.10
N VAL A 448 11.48 -9.68 -17.48
CA VAL A 448 12.93 -9.59 -17.64
C VAL A 448 13.62 -10.85 -17.11
N GLN A 449 13.15 -11.41 -15.99
CA GLN A 449 13.62 -12.70 -15.48
C GLN A 449 13.37 -13.85 -16.47
N LEU A 450 12.19 -13.92 -17.07
CA LEU A 450 11.87 -14.91 -18.10
C LEU A 450 12.80 -14.79 -19.31
N TYR A 451 13.07 -13.56 -19.77
CA TYR A 451 14.04 -13.30 -20.83
C TYR A 451 15.43 -13.82 -20.45
N GLY A 452 15.89 -13.56 -19.22
CA GLY A 452 17.15 -14.07 -18.69
C GLY A 452 17.26 -15.60 -18.72
N VAL A 453 16.24 -16.29 -18.21
CA VAL A 453 16.19 -17.77 -18.19
C VAL A 453 16.19 -18.35 -19.61
N LYS A 454 15.44 -17.74 -20.52
CA LYS A 454 15.41 -18.17 -21.93
C LYS A 454 16.74 -17.93 -22.64
N SER A 455 17.39 -16.81 -22.37
CA SER A 455 18.75 -16.50 -22.86
C SER A 455 19.79 -17.48 -22.32
N GLU A 456 19.73 -17.85 -21.04
CA GLU A 456 20.62 -18.84 -20.43
C GLU A 456 20.51 -20.21 -21.12
N GLN A 457 19.29 -20.63 -21.48
CA GLN A 457 19.05 -21.89 -22.19
C GLN A 457 19.67 -21.93 -23.60
N LEU A 458 20.00 -20.79 -24.20
CA LEU A 458 20.67 -20.72 -25.50
C LEU A 458 22.20 -20.89 -25.40
N LEU A 459 22.77 -20.74 -24.22
CA LEU A 459 24.21 -20.71 -24.04
C LEU A 459 24.89 -22.04 -24.36
N SER A 460 26.04 -21.95 -25.00
CA SER A 460 26.98 -23.06 -25.13
C SER A 460 27.99 -22.99 -23.99
N THR A 461 28.18 -24.09 -23.25
CA THR A 461 29.10 -24.18 -22.10
C THR A 461 30.19 -25.25 -22.26
N GLN A 462 30.19 -25.98 -23.38
CA GLN A 462 31.15 -27.06 -23.66
C GLN A 462 32.42 -26.53 -24.35
N GLY A 463 33.34 -27.40 -24.76
CA GLY A 463 34.63 -27.03 -25.35
C GLY A 463 34.53 -26.07 -26.56
N ASP A 464 33.42 -26.11 -27.31
CA ASP A 464 33.15 -25.16 -28.39
C ASP A 464 33.04 -23.72 -27.89
N ALA A 465 32.67 -23.48 -26.63
CA ALA A 465 32.52 -22.15 -26.05
C ALA A 465 33.85 -21.54 -25.57
N SER A 466 34.86 -22.36 -25.28
CA SER A 466 36.08 -21.90 -24.59
C SER A 466 37.37 -22.03 -25.41
N GLN A 467 37.31 -22.49 -26.67
CA GLN A 467 38.51 -22.63 -27.51
C GLN A 467 39.14 -21.26 -27.86
N VAL A 468 40.47 -21.20 -27.90
CA VAL A 468 41.25 -19.97 -28.16
C VAL A 468 42.31 -20.14 -29.26
N ILE A 469 42.19 -21.19 -30.09
CA ILE A 469 43.22 -21.60 -31.05
C ILE A 469 42.81 -21.25 -32.49
N GLY A 470 41.51 -21.34 -32.79
CA GLY A 470 40.95 -21.11 -34.12
C GLY A 470 39.92 -19.96 -34.15
N PRO A 471 39.33 -19.66 -35.32
CA PRO A 471 38.29 -18.64 -35.45
C PRO A 471 37.09 -18.96 -34.55
N LEU A 472 36.23 -17.96 -34.25
CA LEU A 472 35.06 -18.18 -33.39
C LEU A 472 34.24 -19.37 -33.85
N THR A 473 33.90 -20.22 -32.89
CA THR A 473 32.94 -21.30 -33.09
C THR A 473 31.53 -20.73 -33.21
N GLU A 474 30.58 -21.56 -33.66
CA GLU A 474 29.17 -21.19 -33.64
C GLU A 474 28.64 -21.00 -32.20
N GLY A 475 29.16 -21.77 -31.23
CA GLY A 475 28.83 -21.62 -29.82
C GLY A 475 29.27 -20.26 -29.26
N GLN A 476 30.50 -19.84 -29.57
CA GLN A 476 31.03 -18.53 -29.17
C GLN A 476 30.25 -17.39 -29.82
N ARG A 477 29.97 -17.46 -31.14
CA ARG A 477 29.14 -16.46 -31.82
C ARG A 477 27.74 -16.35 -31.20
N ARG A 478 27.12 -17.47 -30.84
CA ARG A 478 25.81 -17.49 -30.17
C ARG A 478 25.88 -16.84 -28.79
N ASN A 479 26.87 -17.22 -27.97
CA ASN A 479 27.05 -16.65 -26.63
C ASN A 479 27.22 -15.13 -26.69
N VAL A 480 28.06 -14.63 -27.62
CA VAL A 480 28.22 -13.19 -27.86
C VAL A 480 26.90 -12.51 -28.19
N ALA A 481 26.11 -13.09 -29.10
CA ALA A 481 24.84 -12.51 -29.52
C ALA A 481 23.79 -12.49 -28.39
N VAL A 482 23.70 -13.56 -27.58
CA VAL A 482 22.85 -13.62 -26.38
C VAL A 482 23.24 -12.54 -25.38
N VAL A 483 24.54 -12.37 -25.17
CA VAL A 483 25.07 -11.39 -24.23
C VAL A 483 24.78 -9.95 -24.68
N ASN A 484 24.98 -9.65 -25.97
CA ASN A 484 24.68 -8.33 -26.51
C ASN A 484 23.17 -8.03 -26.43
N SER A 485 22.30 -9.03 -26.62
CA SER A 485 20.84 -8.84 -26.47
C SER A 485 20.45 -8.53 -25.02
N LEU A 486 21.06 -9.24 -24.05
CA LEU A 486 20.89 -8.95 -22.62
C LEU A 486 21.42 -7.56 -22.25
N TYR A 487 22.53 -7.13 -22.86
CA TYR A 487 23.15 -5.84 -22.58
C TYR A 487 22.24 -4.68 -23.01
N LYS A 488 21.67 -4.78 -24.22
CA LYS A 488 20.67 -3.82 -24.71
C LYS A 488 19.41 -3.78 -23.84
N LEU A 489 18.93 -4.93 -23.39
CA LEU A 489 17.79 -4.99 -22.48
C LEU A 489 18.10 -4.33 -21.14
N HIS A 490 19.29 -4.57 -20.57
CA HIS A 490 19.73 -3.93 -19.33
C HIS A 490 19.84 -2.42 -19.45
N GLN A 491 20.42 -1.89 -20.54
CA GLN A 491 20.49 -0.45 -20.76
C GLN A 491 19.10 0.22 -20.75
N SER A 492 18.08 -0.51 -21.20
CA SER A 492 16.71 0.01 -21.31
C SER A 492 15.86 -0.21 -20.05
N ALA A 493 16.12 -1.28 -19.29
CA ALA A 493 15.28 -1.72 -18.18
C ALA A 493 16.00 -1.86 -16.81
N ALA A 494 17.28 -1.45 -16.72
CA ALA A 494 18.11 -1.45 -15.50
C ALA A 494 18.04 -2.76 -14.69
N SER A 495 18.33 -3.90 -15.33
CA SER A 495 18.11 -5.24 -14.74
C SER A 495 19.40 -5.96 -14.31
N PRO A 496 19.48 -6.56 -13.11
CA PRO A 496 20.68 -7.25 -12.62
C PRO A 496 21.01 -8.58 -13.35
N ILE A 497 20.24 -8.96 -14.37
CA ILE A 497 20.39 -10.26 -15.07
C ILE A 497 21.67 -10.36 -15.90
N LEU A 498 22.25 -9.24 -16.33
CA LEU A 498 23.54 -9.24 -17.02
C LEU A 498 24.60 -9.96 -16.20
N ASP A 499 24.77 -9.57 -14.93
CA ASP A 499 25.82 -10.07 -14.05
C ASP A 499 25.76 -11.61 -13.92
N LEU A 500 24.53 -12.16 -13.87
CA LEU A 500 24.31 -13.61 -13.81
C LEU A 500 24.76 -14.31 -15.09
N CYS A 501 24.37 -13.81 -16.26
CA CYS A 501 24.67 -14.48 -17.54
C CYS A 501 26.17 -14.38 -17.90
N TRP A 502 26.81 -13.25 -17.59
CA TRP A 502 28.25 -13.07 -17.74
C TRP A 502 29.06 -14.07 -16.91
N SER A 503 28.64 -14.30 -15.66
CA SER A 503 29.29 -15.23 -14.75
C SER A 503 29.27 -16.69 -15.25
N LEU A 504 28.43 -17.01 -16.24
CA LEU A 504 28.31 -18.34 -16.83
C LEU A 504 29.11 -18.49 -18.14
N ILE A 505 29.26 -17.40 -18.90
CA ILE A 505 29.78 -17.44 -20.28
C ILE A 505 31.27 -17.13 -20.35
N LEU A 506 31.71 -16.12 -19.61
CA LEU A 506 33.07 -15.60 -19.74
C LEU A 506 34.12 -16.44 -19.00
N PRO A 507 33.87 -16.98 -17.79
CA PRO A 507 34.92 -17.70 -17.06
C PRO A 507 35.56 -18.85 -17.84
N PRO A 508 34.82 -19.73 -18.55
CA PRO A 508 35.45 -20.79 -19.34
C PRO A 508 36.40 -20.26 -20.42
N LEU A 509 36.01 -19.20 -21.13
CA LEU A 509 36.85 -18.57 -22.16
C LEU A 509 38.06 -17.85 -21.53
N LEU A 510 37.84 -17.10 -20.46
CA LEU A 510 38.89 -16.39 -19.72
C LEU A 510 39.93 -17.37 -19.14
N THR A 511 39.50 -18.51 -18.59
CA THR A 511 40.39 -19.57 -18.11
C THR A 511 41.24 -20.13 -19.24
N SER A 512 40.63 -20.49 -20.38
CA SER A 512 41.39 -20.97 -21.55
C SER A 512 42.40 -19.94 -22.07
N VAL A 513 42.05 -18.65 -22.06
CA VAL A 513 42.99 -17.56 -22.41
C VAL A 513 44.14 -17.51 -21.41
N GLY A 514 43.84 -17.60 -20.10
CA GLY A 514 44.84 -17.61 -19.03
C GLY A 514 45.81 -18.79 -19.14
N ASP A 515 45.30 -20.00 -19.33
CA ASP A 515 46.09 -21.23 -19.47
C ASP A 515 47.02 -21.16 -20.69
N ALA A 516 46.53 -20.64 -21.81
CA ALA A 516 47.33 -20.45 -23.02
C ALA A 516 48.45 -19.41 -22.81
N ILE A 517 48.17 -18.30 -22.12
CA ILE A 517 49.17 -17.29 -21.77
C ILE A 517 50.26 -17.89 -20.87
N GLU A 518 49.87 -18.66 -19.86
CA GLU A 518 50.82 -19.34 -18.97
C GLU A 518 51.71 -20.32 -19.74
N ALA A 519 51.11 -21.14 -20.61
CA ALA A 519 51.85 -22.06 -21.45
C ALA A 519 52.89 -21.35 -22.33
N ILE A 520 52.52 -20.24 -22.97
CA ILE A 520 53.43 -19.41 -23.77
C ILE A 520 54.55 -18.84 -22.90
N ILE A 521 54.24 -18.27 -21.73
CA ILE A 521 55.26 -17.70 -20.83
C ILE A 521 56.27 -18.77 -20.36
N ILE A 522 55.82 -19.99 -20.05
CA ILE A 522 56.70 -21.08 -19.60
C ILE A 522 57.73 -21.46 -20.68
N THR A 523 57.40 -21.30 -21.98
CA THR A 523 58.36 -21.56 -23.07
C THR A 523 59.59 -20.65 -23.02
N MET A 524 59.58 -19.56 -22.25
CA MET A 524 60.76 -18.71 -22.06
C MET A 524 61.99 -19.49 -21.54
N HIS A 525 61.76 -20.59 -20.80
CA HIS A 525 62.83 -21.46 -20.28
C HIS A 525 63.49 -22.32 -21.36
N GLN A 526 62.96 -22.32 -22.58
CA GLN A 526 63.56 -23.00 -23.74
C GLN A 526 64.51 -22.06 -24.52
N GLU A 527 64.53 -20.76 -24.20
CA GLU A 527 65.43 -19.79 -24.82
C GLU A 527 66.81 -19.73 -24.15
N ASP A 528 67.84 -19.38 -24.93
CA ASP A 528 69.20 -19.22 -24.44
C ASP A 528 69.47 -17.80 -23.90
N PHE A 529 69.47 -17.68 -22.57
CA PHE A 529 69.84 -16.46 -21.82
C PHE A 529 71.28 -16.47 -21.27
N SER A 530 72.11 -17.45 -21.64
CA SER A 530 73.45 -17.63 -21.07
C SER A 530 74.50 -16.64 -21.62
N GLY A 531 74.26 -16.05 -22.79
CA GLY A 531 75.14 -15.04 -23.41
C GLY A 531 75.83 -15.44 -24.72
N SER A 532 75.56 -16.65 -25.25
CA SER A 532 76.11 -17.13 -26.54
C SER A 532 75.42 -16.59 -27.80
N GLY A 533 74.33 -15.83 -27.66
CA GLY A 533 73.50 -15.38 -28.78
C GLY A 533 73.94 -14.06 -29.42
N LYS A 534 73.58 -13.87 -30.69
CA LYS A 534 73.75 -12.60 -31.41
C LYS A 534 73.03 -11.45 -30.66
N PRO A 535 73.66 -10.26 -30.51
CA PRO A 535 73.12 -9.13 -29.74
C PRO A 535 71.92 -8.42 -30.38
N ASP A 536 71.44 -8.87 -31.55
CA ASP A 536 70.55 -8.12 -32.45
C ASP A 536 69.07 -8.53 -32.42
N VAL A 537 68.62 -9.32 -31.42
CA VAL A 537 67.20 -9.72 -31.32
C VAL A 537 66.46 -8.80 -30.34
N PRO A 538 65.62 -7.87 -30.81
CA PRO A 538 64.97 -6.87 -29.96
C PRO A 538 63.81 -7.42 -29.10
N CYS A 539 63.35 -8.65 -29.35
CA CYS A 539 62.23 -9.29 -28.63
C CYS A 539 62.33 -10.81 -28.76
N SER A 540 62.25 -11.51 -27.63
CA SER A 540 62.28 -12.98 -27.54
C SER A 540 61.10 -13.64 -28.28
N LEU A 541 61.24 -14.89 -28.71
CA LEU A 541 60.24 -15.58 -29.53
C LEU A 541 58.95 -15.82 -28.74
N TYR A 542 59.04 -16.28 -27.49
CA TYR A 542 57.86 -16.46 -26.64
C TYR A 542 57.10 -15.14 -26.43
N MET A 543 57.82 -14.01 -26.35
CA MET A 543 57.23 -12.69 -26.15
C MET A 543 56.51 -12.21 -27.42
N LYS A 544 57.06 -12.47 -28.61
CA LYS A 544 56.37 -12.22 -29.88
C LYS A 544 55.11 -13.08 -30.02
N GLU A 545 55.20 -14.35 -29.63
CA GLU A 545 54.05 -15.26 -29.63
C GLU A 545 52.97 -14.77 -28.66
N LEU A 546 53.35 -14.34 -27.45
CA LEU A 546 52.45 -13.79 -26.45
C LEU A 546 51.72 -12.54 -26.96
N GLN A 547 52.46 -11.59 -27.54
CA GLN A 547 51.88 -10.37 -28.14
C GLN A 547 50.88 -10.73 -29.24
N GLY A 548 51.25 -11.64 -30.14
CA GLY A 548 50.37 -12.09 -31.22
C GLY A 548 49.13 -12.82 -30.70
N PHE A 549 49.27 -13.63 -29.65
CA PHE A 549 48.16 -14.34 -29.03
C PHE A 549 47.18 -13.36 -28.35
N ILE A 550 47.66 -12.46 -27.49
CA ILE A 550 46.80 -11.49 -26.79
C ILE A 550 46.07 -10.57 -27.78
N ALA A 551 46.78 -10.04 -28.79
CA ALA A 551 46.17 -9.21 -29.82
C ALA A 551 45.08 -9.96 -30.60
N ARG A 552 45.33 -11.23 -30.93
CA ARG A 552 44.33 -12.10 -31.57
C ARG A 552 43.15 -12.36 -30.66
N VAL A 553 43.36 -12.62 -29.37
CA VAL A 553 42.27 -12.90 -28.43
C VAL A 553 41.30 -11.72 -28.36
N MET A 554 41.82 -10.49 -28.29
CA MET A 554 40.98 -9.29 -28.30
C MET A 554 40.29 -9.07 -29.64
N SER A 555 41.03 -9.19 -30.74
CA SER A 555 40.48 -9.03 -32.09
C SER A 555 39.43 -10.09 -32.40
N ASP A 556 39.63 -11.34 -32.03
CA ASP A 556 38.82 -12.42 -32.57
C ASP A 556 37.69 -12.74 -31.59
N TYR A 557 37.93 -12.85 -30.29
CA TYR A 557 36.87 -13.25 -29.36
C TYR A 557 36.16 -12.06 -28.71
N PHE A 558 36.90 -11.07 -28.20
CA PHE A 558 36.32 -10.03 -27.35
C PHE A 558 35.74 -8.82 -28.08
N LYS A 559 36.21 -8.47 -29.29
CA LYS A 559 35.71 -7.29 -30.04
C LYS A 559 34.22 -7.31 -30.34
N HIS A 560 33.61 -8.49 -30.32
CA HIS A 560 32.21 -8.68 -30.72
C HIS A 560 31.22 -8.40 -29.59
N PHE A 561 31.68 -8.23 -28.35
CA PHE A 561 30.85 -7.83 -27.23
C PHE A 561 30.66 -6.30 -27.19
N GLU A 562 29.43 -5.84 -27.03
CA GLU A 562 29.09 -4.40 -27.01
C GLU A 562 29.36 -3.73 -25.65
N CYS A 563 29.39 -4.51 -24.58
CA CYS A 563 29.58 -4.14 -23.18
C CYS A 563 31.07 -3.97 -22.81
N LEU A 564 31.77 -3.06 -23.50
CA LEU A 564 33.22 -2.94 -23.40
C LEU A 564 33.75 -2.81 -21.96
N ASP A 565 32.99 -2.15 -21.08
CA ASP A 565 33.44 -1.96 -19.70
C ASP A 565 33.63 -3.28 -18.96
N PHE A 566 32.65 -4.17 -19.06
CA PHE A 566 32.72 -5.51 -18.45
C PHE A 566 33.83 -6.37 -19.07
N VAL A 567 34.07 -6.24 -20.38
CA VAL A 567 35.15 -6.97 -21.05
C VAL A 567 36.49 -6.56 -20.45
N PHE A 568 36.76 -5.24 -20.39
CA PHE A 568 38.03 -4.74 -19.88
C PHE A 568 38.25 -5.08 -18.40
N ASP A 569 37.23 -4.99 -17.57
CA ASP A 569 37.36 -5.31 -16.14
C ASP A 569 37.82 -6.77 -15.92
N ASN A 570 37.39 -7.69 -16.80
CA ASN A 570 37.79 -9.10 -16.75
C ASN A 570 39.15 -9.36 -17.44
N THR A 571 39.43 -8.73 -18.58
CA THR A 571 40.72 -8.91 -19.28
C THR A 571 41.87 -8.24 -18.54
N GLU A 572 41.62 -7.18 -17.77
CA GLU A 572 42.61 -6.55 -16.89
C GLU A 572 43.08 -7.51 -15.79
N ALA A 573 42.19 -8.36 -15.24
CA ALA A 573 42.59 -9.40 -14.29
C ALA A 573 43.53 -10.43 -14.94
N ILE A 574 43.26 -10.82 -16.19
CA ILE A 574 44.16 -11.69 -16.96
C ILE A 574 45.51 -10.99 -17.22
N ALA A 575 45.50 -9.71 -17.56
CA ALA A 575 46.73 -8.93 -17.77
C ALA A 575 47.58 -8.83 -16.50
N GLN A 576 46.97 -8.57 -15.34
CA GLN A 576 47.65 -8.58 -14.04
C GLN A 576 48.32 -9.93 -13.79
N ARG A 577 47.57 -11.01 -14.01
CA ARG A 577 48.05 -12.39 -13.86
C ARG A 577 49.19 -12.73 -14.80
N ALA A 578 49.11 -12.32 -16.07
CA ALA A 578 50.15 -12.51 -17.07
C ALA A 578 51.46 -11.83 -16.64
N ILE A 579 51.39 -10.59 -16.12
CA ILE A 579 52.57 -9.88 -15.59
C ILE A 579 53.19 -10.64 -14.41
N GLU A 580 52.37 -11.13 -13.48
CA GLU A 580 52.88 -11.91 -12.35
C GLU A 580 53.57 -13.20 -12.80
N LEU A 581 52.93 -13.95 -13.70
CA LEU A 581 53.50 -15.17 -14.29
C LEU A 581 54.81 -14.90 -15.00
N PHE A 582 54.88 -13.81 -15.77
CA PHE A 582 56.09 -13.38 -16.45
C PHE A 582 57.22 -13.08 -15.45
N ILE A 583 56.96 -12.30 -14.39
CA ILE A 583 57.98 -11.94 -13.39
C ILE A 583 58.43 -13.17 -12.60
N ARG A 584 57.50 -14.04 -12.20
CA ARG A 584 57.80 -15.32 -11.53
C ARG A 584 58.73 -16.16 -12.40
N ASN A 585 58.41 -16.37 -13.67
CA ASN A 585 59.23 -17.18 -14.56
C ASN A 585 60.55 -16.50 -14.93
N ALA A 586 60.58 -15.17 -15.15
CA ALA A 586 61.79 -14.41 -15.39
C ALA A 586 62.79 -14.52 -14.21
N SER A 587 62.29 -14.60 -12.97
CA SER A 587 63.13 -14.81 -11.77
C SER A 587 63.78 -16.18 -11.69
N LEU A 588 63.36 -17.14 -12.52
CA LEU A 588 63.85 -18.53 -12.54
C LEU A 588 64.91 -18.78 -13.62
N ILE A 589 65.11 -17.84 -14.55
CA ILE A 589 66.03 -18.01 -15.68
C ILE A 589 67.45 -18.24 -15.19
N ARG A 590 68.01 -19.40 -15.50
CA ARG A 590 69.37 -19.77 -15.13
C ARG A 590 69.92 -20.81 -16.12
N PRO A 591 71.13 -20.63 -16.68
CA PRO A 591 72.06 -19.52 -16.46
C PRO A 591 71.60 -18.19 -17.11
N LEU A 592 71.92 -17.07 -16.46
CA LEU A 592 71.60 -15.71 -16.94
C LEU A 592 72.89 -14.89 -17.09
N GLY A 593 73.35 -14.69 -18.34
CA GLY A 593 74.55 -13.91 -18.67
C GLY A 593 74.23 -12.43 -18.98
N GLU A 594 75.27 -11.62 -19.21
CA GLU A 594 75.11 -10.17 -19.49
C GLU A 594 74.25 -9.89 -20.73
N GLY A 595 74.47 -10.62 -21.84
CA GLY A 595 73.61 -10.52 -23.02
C GLY A 595 72.16 -10.97 -22.76
N GLY A 596 71.99 -11.98 -21.91
CA GLY A 596 70.66 -12.45 -21.47
C GLY A 596 69.93 -11.42 -20.61
N LYS A 597 70.62 -10.70 -19.72
CA LYS A 597 70.04 -9.61 -18.93
C LYS A 597 69.51 -8.48 -19.81
N VAL A 598 70.27 -8.08 -20.83
CA VAL A 598 69.83 -7.06 -21.79
C VAL A 598 68.60 -7.52 -22.57
N ARG A 599 68.59 -8.78 -23.05
CA ARG A 599 67.42 -9.35 -23.73
C ARG A 599 66.19 -9.42 -22.80
N LEU A 600 66.35 -9.95 -21.59
CA LEU A 600 65.27 -10.02 -20.62
C LEU A 600 64.76 -8.62 -20.25
N ALA A 601 65.64 -7.62 -20.11
CA ALA A 601 65.24 -6.25 -19.89
C ALA A 601 64.48 -5.64 -21.09
N ALA A 602 64.73 -6.09 -22.32
CA ALA A 602 63.90 -5.75 -23.48
C ALA A 602 62.53 -6.44 -23.36
N ASP A 603 62.48 -7.72 -22.99
CA ASP A 603 61.23 -8.45 -22.77
C ASP A 603 60.35 -7.81 -21.69
N PHE A 604 60.93 -7.26 -20.61
CA PHE A 604 60.17 -6.48 -19.62
C PHE A 604 59.47 -5.25 -20.23
N ALA A 605 60.08 -4.59 -21.23
CA ALA A 605 59.44 -3.50 -21.95
C ALA A 605 58.36 -4.02 -22.93
N GLN A 606 58.64 -5.15 -23.58
CA GLN A 606 57.73 -5.78 -24.51
C GLN A 606 56.51 -6.39 -23.82
N MET A 607 56.63 -6.82 -22.57
CA MET A 607 55.53 -7.31 -21.75
C MET A 607 54.49 -6.21 -21.46
N GLU A 608 54.96 -4.98 -21.20
CA GLU A 608 54.09 -3.81 -21.03
C GLU A 608 53.26 -3.55 -22.30
N LEU A 609 53.85 -3.73 -23.49
CA LEU A 609 53.13 -3.66 -24.76
C LEU A 609 52.23 -4.87 -25.00
N ALA A 610 52.64 -6.06 -24.57
CA ALA A 610 51.93 -7.31 -24.80
C ALA A 610 50.56 -7.35 -24.13
N VAL A 611 50.47 -6.85 -22.90
CA VAL A 611 49.19 -6.79 -22.17
C VAL A 611 48.33 -5.59 -22.56
N GLY A 612 48.89 -4.62 -23.29
CA GLY A 612 48.20 -3.41 -23.71
C GLY A 612 46.78 -3.62 -24.26
N PRO A 613 46.54 -4.59 -25.17
CA PRO A 613 45.20 -4.86 -25.70
C PRO A 613 44.15 -5.28 -24.66
N PHE A 614 44.55 -5.84 -23.52
CA PHE A 614 43.64 -6.28 -22.45
C PHE A 614 43.25 -5.18 -21.47
N CYS A 615 43.78 -3.98 -21.62
CA CYS A 615 43.64 -2.92 -20.63
C CYS A 615 43.19 -1.64 -21.30
N ARG A 616 42.41 -0.82 -20.58
CA ARG A 616 42.18 0.57 -21.01
C ARG A 616 43.48 1.35 -20.93
N ARG A 617 44.22 1.17 -19.83
CA ARG A 617 45.58 1.71 -19.61
C ARG A 617 46.39 0.71 -18.79
N VAL A 618 47.63 0.45 -19.20
CA VAL A 618 48.50 -0.51 -18.50
C VAL A 618 48.86 -0.04 -17.08
N SER A 619 48.85 1.27 -16.84
CA SER A 619 49.04 1.87 -15.51
C SER A 619 47.97 1.47 -14.50
N ASP A 620 46.78 1.08 -14.98
CA ASP A 620 45.61 0.81 -14.13
C ASP A 620 45.67 -0.62 -13.55
N LEU A 621 46.62 -1.46 -14.00
CA LEU A 621 46.89 -2.80 -13.45
C LEU A 621 47.54 -2.78 -12.05
N GLY A 622 47.68 -1.60 -11.43
CA GLY A 622 47.98 -1.45 -10.02
C GLY A 622 49.33 -2.06 -9.59
N LYS A 623 49.27 -3.00 -8.63
CA LYS A 623 50.49 -3.58 -8.03
C LYS A 623 51.31 -4.37 -9.04
N SER A 624 50.68 -5.14 -9.92
CA SER A 624 51.38 -5.98 -10.90
C SER A 624 52.20 -5.13 -11.88
N TYR A 625 51.64 -4.01 -12.37
CA TYR A 625 52.38 -3.06 -13.19
C TYR A 625 53.56 -2.42 -12.46
N ARG A 626 53.35 -1.97 -11.21
CA ARG A 626 54.45 -1.42 -10.39
C ARG A 626 55.54 -2.46 -10.14
N MET A 627 55.18 -3.73 -9.97
CA MET A 627 56.13 -4.84 -9.82
C MET A 627 56.98 -5.03 -11.09
N LEU A 628 56.37 -5.01 -12.27
CA LEU A 628 57.07 -5.08 -13.56
C LEU A 628 58.11 -3.96 -13.71
N ARG A 629 57.69 -2.72 -13.41
CA ARG A 629 58.55 -1.53 -13.51
C ARG A 629 59.68 -1.54 -12.48
N SER A 630 59.40 -2.01 -11.27
CA SER A 630 60.37 -2.03 -10.16
C SER A 630 61.37 -3.18 -10.26
N PHE A 631 60.99 -4.30 -10.87
CA PHE A 631 61.87 -5.46 -11.03
C PHE A 631 62.91 -5.26 -12.14
N ARG A 632 62.52 -4.64 -13.27
CA ARG A 632 63.38 -4.48 -14.45
C ARG A 632 64.77 -3.90 -14.16
N PRO A 633 64.94 -2.81 -13.35
CA PRO A 633 66.27 -2.27 -13.03
C PRO A 633 67.14 -3.23 -12.21
N LEU A 634 66.54 -4.14 -11.43
CA LEU A 634 67.25 -5.07 -10.54
C LEU A 634 68.08 -6.10 -11.33
N LEU A 635 67.75 -6.32 -12.62
CA LEU A 635 68.53 -7.18 -13.53
C LEU A 635 70.00 -6.75 -13.62
N PHE A 636 70.28 -5.46 -13.48
CA PHE A 636 71.62 -4.88 -13.64
C PHE A 636 72.28 -4.45 -12.32
N GLN A 637 71.64 -4.69 -11.18
CA GLN A 637 72.18 -4.33 -9.86
C GLN A 637 72.98 -5.47 -9.22
N THR A 638 73.91 -5.16 -8.31
CA THR A 638 74.61 -6.18 -7.50
C THR A 638 73.67 -6.86 -6.51
N SER A 639 74.05 -8.00 -5.95
CA SER A 639 73.16 -8.78 -5.08
C SER A 639 72.81 -8.03 -3.79
N GLU A 640 73.74 -7.19 -3.30
CA GLU A 640 73.57 -6.32 -2.14
C GLU A 640 72.56 -5.20 -2.44
N HIS A 641 72.69 -4.53 -3.59
CA HIS A 641 71.77 -3.46 -3.99
C HIS A 641 70.35 -3.99 -4.25
N VAL A 642 70.24 -5.20 -4.82
CA VAL A 642 68.95 -5.89 -4.98
C VAL A 642 68.31 -6.13 -3.61
N ALA A 643 69.07 -6.63 -2.63
CA ALA A 643 68.59 -6.91 -1.27
C ALA A 643 68.23 -5.65 -0.47
N SER A 644 68.80 -4.49 -0.79
CA SER A 644 68.47 -3.20 -0.17
C SER A 644 67.40 -2.39 -0.92
N SER A 645 66.79 -2.95 -1.98
CA SER A 645 65.84 -2.21 -2.80
C SER A 645 64.59 -1.82 -1.98
N PRO A 646 64.14 -0.54 -2.05
CA PRO A 646 62.96 -0.09 -1.34
C PRO A 646 61.65 -0.71 -1.87
N ALA A 647 61.69 -1.34 -3.05
CA ALA A 647 60.53 -2.01 -3.62
C ALA A 647 60.24 -3.38 -2.99
N LEU A 648 61.15 -3.92 -2.17
CA LEU A 648 60.99 -5.24 -1.55
C LEU A 648 59.91 -5.26 -0.47
N GLY A 649 59.16 -6.37 -0.42
CA GLY A 649 58.08 -6.60 0.52
C GLY A 649 56.76 -5.96 0.07
N ASP A 650 56.75 -4.64 -0.14
CA ASP A 650 55.53 -3.91 -0.51
C ASP A 650 55.13 -4.15 -1.97
N ILE A 651 56.05 -3.89 -2.92
CA ILE A 651 55.79 -4.02 -4.36
C ILE A 651 56.23 -5.39 -4.87
N ILE A 652 57.47 -5.80 -4.58
CA ILE A 652 58.05 -7.06 -5.02
C ILE A 652 58.15 -8.03 -3.83
N PRO A 653 57.48 -9.19 -3.87
CA PRO A 653 57.60 -10.21 -2.83
C PRO A 653 59.05 -10.68 -2.59
N PHE A 654 59.37 -10.96 -1.33
CA PHE A 654 60.70 -11.46 -0.95
C PHE A 654 61.00 -12.81 -1.60
N SER A 655 59.99 -13.68 -1.74
CA SER A 655 60.09 -14.98 -2.38
C SER A 655 60.59 -14.87 -3.82
N ILE A 656 60.02 -13.94 -4.61
CA ILE A 656 60.43 -13.70 -6.00
C ILE A 656 61.88 -13.21 -6.08
N ILE A 657 62.30 -12.34 -5.15
CA ILE A 657 63.65 -11.76 -5.20
C ILE A 657 64.71 -12.75 -4.74
N ILE A 658 64.43 -13.52 -3.69
CA ILE A 658 65.34 -14.59 -3.27
C ILE A 658 65.43 -15.63 -4.40
N GLN A 659 64.33 -15.96 -5.06
CA GLN A 659 64.32 -16.81 -6.25
C GLN A 659 65.21 -16.25 -7.36
N PHE A 660 65.09 -14.95 -7.65
CA PHE A 660 65.96 -14.26 -8.61
C PHE A 660 67.45 -14.32 -8.21
N LEU A 661 67.79 -14.24 -6.93
CA LEU A 661 69.18 -14.35 -6.48
C LEU A 661 69.77 -15.75 -6.77
N PHE A 662 68.96 -16.82 -6.90
CA PHE A 662 69.47 -18.15 -7.30
C PHE A 662 70.04 -18.15 -8.72
N THR A 663 69.61 -17.22 -9.59
CA THR A 663 70.19 -17.06 -10.93
C THR A 663 71.67 -16.69 -10.89
N ARG A 664 72.13 -16.08 -9.79
CA ARG A 664 73.51 -15.65 -9.53
C ARG A 664 74.30 -16.65 -8.69
N ALA A 665 73.66 -17.74 -8.25
CA ALA A 665 74.30 -18.77 -7.44
C ALA A 665 75.13 -19.73 -8.31
N PRO A 666 76.14 -20.42 -7.75
CA PRO A 666 76.83 -21.53 -8.42
C PRO A 666 75.92 -22.76 -8.54
N ALA A 667 76.13 -23.62 -9.55
CA ALA A 667 75.26 -24.76 -9.88
C ALA A 667 75.01 -25.73 -8.72
N GLU A 668 75.94 -25.79 -7.76
CA GLU A 668 75.82 -26.58 -6.53
C GLU A 668 74.66 -26.14 -5.62
N LEU A 669 74.36 -24.83 -5.60
CA LEU A 669 73.19 -24.28 -4.94
C LEU A 669 71.99 -24.39 -5.89
N LYS A 670 71.29 -25.53 -5.82
CA LYS A 670 70.08 -25.81 -6.59
C LYS A 670 68.94 -24.88 -6.18
N SER A 671 68.14 -24.43 -7.15
CA SER A 671 66.91 -23.68 -6.85
C SER A 671 65.87 -24.56 -6.14
N PRO A 672 64.88 -24.00 -5.45
CA PRO A 672 63.88 -24.78 -4.72
C PRO A 672 63.15 -25.81 -5.59
N PHE A 673 62.72 -25.43 -6.79
CA PHE A 673 62.05 -26.36 -7.71
C PHE A 673 62.99 -27.44 -8.27
N GLN A 674 64.27 -27.11 -8.50
CA GLN A 674 65.28 -28.09 -8.94
C GLN A 674 65.58 -29.11 -7.85
N ARG A 675 65.60 -28.68 -6.57
CA ARG A 675 65.76 -29.58 -5.42
C ARG A 675 64.55 -30.51 -5.26
N ALA A 676 63.35 -30.00 -5.52
CA ALA A 676 62.11 -30.77 -5.44
C ALA A 676 61.85 -31.62 -6.70
N GLU A 677 62.73 -31.56 -7.71
CA GLU A 677 62.60 -32.27 -8.99
C GLU A 677 61.30 -31.92 -9.73
N TRP A 678 60.88 -30.66 -9.66
CA TRP A 678 59.68 -30.16 -10.33
C TRP A 678 60.00 -29.54 -11.69
N SER A 679 59.08 -29.66 -12.64
CA SER A 679 59.10 -28.85 -13.86
C SER A 679 58.71 -27.40 -13.55
N HIS A 680 59.03 -26.48 -14.46
CA HIS A 680 58.59 -25.08 -14.34
C HIS A 680 57.07 -24.96 -14.24
N ALA A 681 56.32 -25.74 -15.03
CA ALA A 681 54.85 -25.80 -14.95
C ALA A 681 54.35 -26.28 -13.58
N ARG A 682 54.92 -27.36 -13.05
CA ARG A 682 54.56 -27.87 -11.71
C ARG A 682 54.88 -26.87 -10.62
N PHE A 683 56.00 -26.14 -10.74
CA PHE A 683 56.37 -25.11 -9.78
C PHE A 683 55.46 -23.87 -9.88
N SER A 684 55.08 -23.45 -11.08
CA SER A 684 54.11 -22.38 -11.32
C SER A 684 52.78 -22.70 -10.64
N GLN A 685 52.23 -23.91 -10.89
CA GLN A 685 51.02 -24.39 -10.24
C GLN A 685 51.15 -24.42 -8.71
N TRP A 686 52.27 -24.92 -8.18
CA TRP A 686 52.50 -24.95 -6.74
C TRP A 686 52.49 -23.54 -6.12
N LEU A 687 53.03 -22.53 -6.82
CA LEU A 687 52.99 -21.14 -6.35
C LEU A 687 51.57 -20.58 -6.31
N ASP A 688 50.66 -21.06 -7.16
CA ASP A 688 49.26 -20.66 -7.14
C ASP A 688 48.47 -21.34 -6.03
N ASP A 689 48.74 -22.62 -5.81
CA ASP A 689 48.16 -23.38 -4.69
C ASP A 689 48.65 -22.84 -3.33
N HIS A 690 49.77 -22.12 -3.30
CA HIS A 690 50.41 -21.55 -2.10
C HIS A 690 50.62 -20.03 -2.25
N PRO A 691 49.55 -19.21 -2.16
CA PRO A 691 49.65 -17.75 -2.29
C PRO A 691 50.36 -17.09 -1.10
N SER A 692 50.44 -17.77 0.04
CA SER A 692 51.10 -17.32 1.26
C SER A 692 52.60 -17.17 1.05
N GLU A 693 53.11 -15.95 1.29
CA GLU A 693 54.54 -15.66 1.20
C GLU A 693 55.35 -16.52 2.18
N LYS A 694 54.79 -16.81 3.36
CA LYS A 694 55.40 -17.69 4.37
C LYS A 694 55.71 -19.07 3.80
N ASP A 695 54.77 -19.68 3.06
CA ASP A 695 54.93 -21.04 2.55
C ASP A 695 55.98 -21.08 1.43
N ARG A 696 55.98 -20.06 0.58
CA ARG A 696 56.99 -19.85 -0.46
C ARG A 696 58.39 -19.69 0.14
N LEU A 697 58.52 -18.89 1.22
CA LEU A 697 59.79 -18.70 1.92
C LEU A 697 60.26 -19.96 2.67
N LEU A 698 59.35 -20.79 3.20
CA LEU A 698 59.70 -22.08 3.80
C LEU A 698 60.30 -23.03 2.77
N LEU A 699 59.73 -23.11 1.58
CA LEU A 699 60.28 -23.91 0.49
C LEU A 699 61.70 -23.42 0.10
N ILE A 700 61.88 -22.10 -0.01
CA ILE A 700 63.18 -21.49 -0.27
C ILE A 700 64.20 -21.80 0.83
N ARG A 701 63.79 -21.66 2.10
CA ARG A 701 64.63 -21.97 3.26
C ARG A 701 65.10 -23.42 3.24
N GLY A 702 64.23 -24.36 2.92
CA GLY A 702 64.58 -25.78 2.80
C GLY A 702 65.63 -26.05 1.70
N ALA A 703 65.65 -25.25 0.63
CA ALA A 703 66.68 -25.34 -0.41
C ALA A 703 68.04 -24.81 0.07
N LEU A 704 68.05 -23.70 0.81
CA LEU A 704 69.27 -23.14 1.38
C LEU A 704 69.87 -24.02 2.49
N GLU A 705 69.04 -24.59 3.36
CA GLU A 705 69.49 -25.51 4.42
C GLU A 705 70.16 -26.77 3.84
N ALA A 706 69.62 -27.27 2.73
CA ALA A 706 70.22 -28.39 2.03
C ALA A 706 71.58 -28.09 1.39
N TYR A 707 71.74 -26.88 0.85
CA TYR A 707 73.03 -26.43 0.37
C TYR A 707 74.04 -26.38 1.51
N VAL A 708 73.66 -25.87 2.68
CA VAL A 708 74.52 -25.89 3.88
C VAL A 708 74.95 -27.31 4.24
N GLN A 709 74.02 -28.26 4.25
CA GLN A 709 74.32 -29.67 4.51
C GLN A 709 75.29 -30.24 3.46
N SER A 710 75.10 -29.91 2.19
CA SER A 710 75.98 -30.34 1.10
C SER A 710 77.38 -29.70 1.15
N VAL A 711 77.51 -28.46 1.61
CA VAL A 711 78.82 -27.80 1.79
C VAL A 711 79.56 -28.42 2.97
N ARG A 712 78.84 -28.66 4.08
CA ARG A 712 79.39 -29.32 5.28
C ARG A 712 79.85 -30.75 5.01
N SER A 713 79.08 -31.52 4.24
CA SER A 713 79.46 -32.91 3.90
C SER A 713 80.66 -33.01 2.97
N ARG A 714 80.98 -31.94 2.23
CA ARG A 714 82.17 -31.83 1.37
C ARG A 714 83.36 -31.12 2.04
N GLU A 715 83.27 -30.84 3.35
CA GLU A 715 84.28 -30.08 4.12
C GLU A 715 84.60 -28.68 3.54
N GLY A 716 83.64 -28.07 2.84
CA GLY A 716 83.79 -26.74 2.26
C GLY A 716 83.93 -25.65 3.35
N LYS A 717 84.88 -24.74 3.18
CA LYS A 717 85.19 -23.67 4.15
C LYS A 717 84.48 -22.34 3.87
N GLU A 718 83.88 -22.19 2.70
CA GLU A 718 83.24 -20.96 2.25
C GLU A 718 81.88 -21.25 1.59
N PHE A 719 80.92 -20.34 1.76
CA PHE A 719 79.64 -20.37 1.07
C PHE A 719 79.68 -19.50 -0.18
N ALA A 720 78.79 -19.76 -1.15
CA ALA A 720 78.61 -18.89 -2.30
C ALA A 720 78.36 -17.42 -1.86
N PRO A 721 78.94 -16.40 -2.53
CA PRO A 721 78.81 -15.00 -2.13
C PRO A 721 77.37 -14.50 -2.00
N VAL A 722 76.43 -15.06 -2.77
CA VAL A 722 75.00 -14.70 -2.72
C VAL A 722 74.25 -15.34 -1.55
N TYR A 723 74.78 -16.43 -0.97
CA TYR A 723 74.10 -17.18 0.08
C TYR A 723 73.84 -16.36 1.35
N PRO A 724 74.83 -15.63 1.93
CA PRO A 724 74.58 -14.79 3.11
C PRO A 724 73.48 -13.74 2.88
N ILE A 725 73.41 -13.18 1.67
CA ILE A 725 72.41 -12.18 1.28
C ILE A 725 71.00 -12.80 1.28
N MET A 726 70.84 -14.00 0.71
CA MET A 726 69.57 -14.73 0.74
C MET A 726 69.12 -15.05 2.16
N VAL A 727 70.05 -15.46 3.03
CA VAL A 727 69.76 -15.73 4.45
C VAL A 727 69.34 -14.46 5.18
N GLN A 728 70.00 -13.33 4.93
CA GLN A 728 69.63 -12.03 5.50
C GLN A 728 68.19 -11.65 5.10
N LEU A 729 67.83 -11.82 3.82
CA LEU A 729 66.46 -11.55 3.35
C LEU A 729 65.43 -12.47 4.01
N LEU A 730 65.75 -13.74 4.23
CA LEU A 730 64.89 -14.68 4.96
C LEU A 730 64.77 -14.38 6.46
N GLN A 731 65.76 -13.73 7.07
CA GLN A 731 65.72 -13.37 8.49
C GLN A 731 65.03 -12.03 8.74
N ASN A 732 64.73 -11.27 7.68
CA ASN A 732 64.05 -10.00 7.78
C ASN A 732 62.62 -10.20 8.34
N PRO A 733 62.24 -9.58 9.47
CA PRO A 733 60.88 -9.70 10.02
C PRO A 733 59.78 -9.30 9.03
N ALA A 734 60.07 -8.38 8.12
CA ALA A 734 59.15 -7.95 7.07
C ALA A 734 58.85 -9.06 6.04
N SER A 735 59.72 -10.06 5.88
CA SER A 735 59.51 -11.16 4.92
C SER A 735 58.44 -12.15 5.36
N TRP A 736 58.16 -12.25 6.66
CA TRP A 736 57.21 -13.23 7.23
C TRP A 736 55.82 -12.67 7.54
N GLY A 737 55.50 -11.47 7.04
CA GLY A 737 54.15 -10.90 7.17
C GLY A 737 53.80 -10.44 8.59
N GLY A 738 54.69 -9.70 9.26
CA GLY A 738 54.33 -8.90 10.42
C GLY A 738 53.66 -9.65 11.58
N VAL A 739 54.18 -10.82 11.98
CA VAL A 739 53.89 -11.30 13.33
C VAL A 739 54.71 -10.43 14.29
N LYS A 740 54.07 -9.39 14.84
CA LYS A 740 54.54 -8.79 16.10
C LYS A 740 54.63 -9.95 17.10
N ARG A 741 55.87 -10.34 17.45
CA ARG A 741 56.11 -11.16 18.63
C ARG A 741 55.60 -10.34 19.82
N TYR A 742 54.53 -10.82 20.47
CA TYR A 742 54.31 -10.52 21.89
C TYR A 742 55.28 -11.37 22.70
#